data_AF-A0A7X0JCB5-F1
#
_entry.id   AF-A0A7X0JCB5-F1
#
_cell.length_a   1.000
_cell.length_b   1.000
_cell.length_c   1.000
_cell.angle_alpha   90.00
_cell.angle_beta   90.00
_cell.angle_gamma   90.00
#
_symmetry.space_group_name_H-M   'P 1'
#
loop_
_entity.id
_entity.type
_entity.pdbx_description
1 polymer ?
#
loop_
_entity_poly.entity_id
_entity_poly.type
_entity_poly.pdbx_seq_one_letter_code
_entity_poly.pdbx_strand_id
1 'polypeptide(L)'
;MAMWRMLMAGSALALVVPAMAQEATPRFAHIFADHAVLQRDRPIAVWGQGAPNTAVTVRLGQQSATATADAQGRWRATLPAQPAGGPYTLTVDGGQALRDIMVGDVFLCGGQSNMEFMVKQSTNAWGALQTPADPDLRYATIPDTSRAQPLADLEAPAKWQRVGPETVGDASAVCYYMARALRQSEKVPIGFINAEWGGTRIESWISPASLATIPRLKDGIAAVDLYGRDPARALAQDGARREAWWKAHDPAAARQAAFRRADFDDSKWATIPTSAWKDAGVPALAAFEGVMWLRGTIDLTAEQVAAAKTLQLGPIDQYEESWVNGRYVGGGSVNWAWRHYDAPVGTWKVGPNVVAMRVLGGANGGGLTGAAPRGLELADGTLVPFAGPWRFYQGRALTGEKIAPAPWDVPNSLATLHNGMIAPFAGYGLKLAAWYQGESNAGEASIYRELMTLLMADWRRTFAAPELPFFVVQLTSYGKPSTAPVQSGWAELREAQAQAVAQDAHAGLAVTLDVGDRFDIHPTQKTVVGERLARLARVIAYGQPGLRSGPEVAGVSRSGSDLVVRYRNVTGGLHTYSAGQAIGFEACAGDACRYVPAEARGDTVVLPGANAAGVTKVRYAWSDAPFTNLFDGADLPAAAFERGVE
;
A
#
# COMPACT_ATOMS: atom_id res chain seq x y z
N MET A 1 -41.39 -9.60 77.56
CA MET A 1 -41.14 -11.00 77.17
C MET A 1 -40.30 -10.93 75.89
N ALA A 2 -38.98 -10.88 75.96
CA ALA A 2 -38.06 -12.02 76.11
C ALA A 2 -38.24 -13.09 75.03
N MET A 3 -37.31 -13.18 74.07
CA MET A 3 -36.57 -14.41 73.77
C MET A 3 -35.45 -14.18 72.75
N TRP A 4 -34.24 -14.53 73.19
CA TRP A 4 -33.02 -14.77 72.42
C TRP A 4 -33.21 -15.82 71.31
N ARG A 5 -32.51 -15.64 70.19
CA ARG A 5 -31.93 -16.76 69.43
C ARG A 5 -30.50 -16.44 69.03
N MET A 6 -29.63 -17.39 69.34
CA MET A 6 -28.18 -17.41 69.22
C MET A 6 -27.80 -18.36 68.06
N LEU A 7 -26.58 -18.20 67.51
CA LEU A 7 -25.77 -19.18 66.73
C LEU A 7 -26.19 -19.38 65.26
N MET A 8 -25.33 -19.37 64.22
CA MET A 8 -23.90 -19.71 64.07
C MET A 8 -23.28 -18.88 62.93
N ALA A 9 -22.13 -18.26 63.18
CA ALA A 9 -21.25 -17.72 62.13
C ALA A 9 -20.21 -18.79 61.75
N GLY A 10 -20.43 -19.48 60.64
CA GLY A 10 -19.43 -20.35 60.02
C GLY A 10 -18.51 -19.53 59.13
N SER A 11 -17.29 -19.24 59.60
CA SER A 11 -16.23 -18.65 58.78
C SER A 11 -15.74 -19.66 57.75
N ALA A 12 -16.25 -19.60 56.52
CA ALA A 12 -15.68 -20.28 55.39
C ALA A 12 -14.40 -19.53 54.96
N LEU A 13 -13.23 -20.01 55.39
CA LEU A 13 -11.95 -19.63 54.78
C LEU A 13 -11.94 -20.16 53.34
N ALA A 14 -12.25 -19.28 52.38
CA ALA A 14 -11.95 -19.54 50.98
C ALA A 14 -10.42 -19.52 50.83
N LEU A 15 -9.81 -20.71 50.73
CA LEU A 15 -8.44 -20.88 50.28
C LEU A 15 -8.34 -20.33 48.84
N VAL A 16 -7.87 -19.09 48.71
CA VAL A 16 -7.41 -18.54 47.45
C VAL A 16 -6.13 -19.28 47.10
N VAL A 17 -6.26 -20.40 46.40
CA VAL A 17 -5.12 -21.03 45.75
C VAL A 17 -4.68 -20.05 44.66
N PRO A 18 -3.44 -19.51 44.70
CA PRO A 18 -2.95 -18.71 43.60
C PRO A 18 -3.00 -19.61 42.36
N ALA A 19 -3.79 -19.22 41.37
CA ALA A 19 -3.70 -19.81 40.05
C ALA A 19 -2.24 -19.63 39.62
N MET A 20 -1.46 -20.71 39.59
CA MET A 20 -0.12 -20.66 39.02
C MET A 20 -0.33 -20.26 37.57
N ALA A 21 -0.03 -19.00 37.25
CA ALA A 21 -0.02 -18.53 35.88
C ALA A 21 0.93 -19.45 35.13
N GLN A 22 0.40 -20.23 34.20
CA GLN A 22 1.20 -21.10 33.35
C GLN A 22 2.25 -20.20 32.68
N GLU A 23 3.53 -20.44 32.98
CA GLU A 23 4.63 -19.63 32.44
C GLU A 23 4.50 -19.61 30.92
N ALA A 24 4.37 -18.42 30.35
CA ALA A 24 4.16 -18.27 28.92
C ALA A 24 5.37 -18.84 28.17
N THR A 25 5.15 -19.95 27.46
CA THR A 25 6.16 -20.62 26.66
C THR A 25 6.80 -19.63 25.69
N PRO A 26 8.13 -19.46 25.72
CA PRO A 26 8.80 -18.53 24.82
C PRO A 26 8.51 -18.85 23.35
N ARG A 27 8.15 -17.83 22.57
CA ARG A 27 7.88 -17.92 21.13
C ARG A 27 8.54 -16.78 20.38
N PHE A 28 8.83 -16.99 19.11
CA PHE A 28 9.28 -15.93 18.23
C PHE A 28 8.11 -15.01 17.83
N ALA A 29 8.45 -13.79 17.41
CA ALA A 29 7.52 -12.93 16.69
C ALA A 29 7.09 -13.59 15.38
N HIS A 30 5.88 -13.29 14.93
CA HIS A 30 5.21 -13.99 13.84
C HIS A 30 5.88 -13.85 12.47
N ILE A 31 6.76 -12.87 12.26
CA ILE A 31 7.58 -12.78 11.04
C ILE A 31 8.58 -13.94 10.91
N PHE A 32 9.03 -14.51 12.03
CA PHE A 32 9.86 -15.70 12.06
C PHE A 32 8.96 -16.93 12.00
N ALA A 33 9.06 -17.68 10.92
CA ALA A 33 8.37 -18.95 10.73
C ALA A 33 9.31 -19.96 10.07
N ASP A 34 8.85 -21.21 9.95
CA ASP A 34 9.54 -22.22 9.14
C ASP A 34 9.81 -21.69 7.74
N HIS A 35 10.92 -22.12 7.13
CA HIS A 35 11.38 -21.67 5.80
C HIS A 35 11.87 -20.22 5.71
N ALA A 36 11.88 -19.43 6.79
CA ALA A 36 12.33 -18.04 6.72
C ALA A 36 13.81 -17.89 6.30
N VAL A 37 14.12 -16.73 5.72
CA VAL A 37 15.49 -16.33 5.37
C VAL A 37 15.91 -15.15 6.24
N LEU A 38 16.99 -15.31 7.00
CA LEU A 38 17.57 -14.27 7.85
C LEU A 38 18.75 -13.60 7.13
N GLN A 39 18.89 -12.28 7.28
CA GLN A 39 19.93 -11.52 6.58
C GLN A 39 21.34 -11.91 7.03
N ARG A 40 22.19 -12.31 6.08
CA ARG A 40 23.61 -12.65 6.26
C ARG A 40 24.50 -11.42 6.47
N ASP A 41 25.73 -11.69 6.90
CA ASP A 41 26.87 -10.76 6.97
C ASP A 41 26.63 -9.52 7.85
N ARG A 42 25.71 -9.64 8.80
CA ARG A 42 25.44 -8.66 9.85
C ARG A 42 24.84 -9.35 11.08
N PRO A 43 24.90 -8.73 12.26
CA PRO A 43 24.22 -9.26 13.44
C PRO A 43 22.74 -9.53 13.17
N ILE A 44 22.24 -10.69 13.60
CA ILE A 44 20.88 -11.15 13.31
C ILE A 44 20.02 -10.89 14.55
N ALA A 45 19.18 -9.86 14.49
CA ALA A 45 18.20 -9.58 15.51
C ALA A 45 17.02 -10.56 15.41
N VAL A 46 16.69 -11.20 16.52
CA VAL A 46 15.52 -12.06 16.69
C VAL A 46 14.79 -11.65 17.96
N TRP A 47 13.46 -11.68 17.93
CA TRP A 47 12.64 -11.20 19.03
C TRP A 47 11.35 -12.01 19.12
N GLY A 48 10.64 -11.84 20.23
CA GLY A 48 9.40 -12.54 20.49
C GLY A 48 8.82 -12.25 21.87
N GLN A 49 8.03 -13.20 22.35
CA GLN A 49 7.31 -13.14 23.62
C GLN A 49 7.72 -14.30 24.52
N GLY A 50 7.65 -14.12 25.82
CA GLY A 50 7.92 -15.14 26.85
C GLY A 50 7.44 -14.68 28.22
N ALA A 51 7.80 -15.40 29.27
CA ALA A 51 7.46 -15.02 30.63
C ALA A 51 8.16 -13.69 31.02
N PRO A 52 7.47 -12.71 31.65
CA PRO A 52 8.08 -11.44 32.03
C PRO A 52 9.30 -11.58 32.94
N ASN A 53 10.32 -10.76 32.72
CA ASN A 53 11.56 -10.71 33.51
C ASN A 53 12.36 -12.03 33.54
N THR A 54 12.16 -12.92 32.56
CA THR A 54 12.90 -14.19 32.46
C THR A 54 14.01 -14.13 31.41
N ALA A 55 15.08 -14.89 31.64
CA ALA A 55 16.15 -15.06 30.66
C ALA A 55 15.70 -16.02 29.55
N VAL A 56 15.93 -15.64 28.30
CA VAL A 56 15.72 -16.48 27.12
C VAL A 56 17.05 -16.72 26.43
N THR A 57 17.26 -17.94 25.95
CA THR A 57 18.41 -18.28 25.10
C THR A 57 17.88 -18.68 23.73
N VAL A 58 18.41 -18.03 22.70
CA VAL A 58 18.07 -18.32 21.30
C VAL A 58 19.28 -18.96 20.63
N ARG A 59 19.06 -19.98 19.79
CA ARG A 59 20.10 -20.63 19.00
C ARG A 59 19.74 -20.70 17.53
N LEU A 60 20.73 -20.47 16.66
CA LEU A 60 20.65 -20.68 15.22
C LEU A 60 21.87 -21.51 14.79
N GLY A 61 21.65 -22.79 14.55
CA GLY A 61 22.74 -23.74 14.34
C GLY A 61 23.66 -23.79 15.57
N GLN A 62 24.95 -23.48 15.39
CA GLN A 62 25.94 -23.46 16.48
C GLN A 62 26.02 -22.12 17.21
N GLN A 63 25.38 -21.07 16.68
CA GLN A 63 25.40 -19.74 17.29
C GLN A 63 24.30 -19.62 18.32
N SER A 64 24.56 -18.87 19.39
CA SER A 64 23.58 -18.61 20.44
C SER A 64 23.68 -17.18 20.96
N ALA A 65 22.57 -16.67 21.48
CA ALA A 65 22.49 -15.38 22.14
C ALA A 65 21.48 -15.45 23.28
N THR A 66 21.69 -14.66 24.32
CA THR A 66 20.76 -14.53 25.44
C THR A 66 20.11 -13.16 25.47
N ALA A 67 18.90 -13.09 25.99
CA ALA A 67 18.20 -11.85 26.27
C ALA A 67 17.36 -12.02 27.54
N THR A 68 16.83 -10.92 28.07
CA THR A 68 15.86 -10.94 29.16
C THR A 68 14.56 -10.34 28.66
N ALA A 69 13.46 -11.05 28.87
CA ALA A 69 12.13 -10.53 28.57
C ALA A 69 11.79 -9.37 29.51
N ASP A 70 11.19 -8.31 28.96
CA ASP A 70 10.76 -7.15 29.73
C ASP A 70 9.53 -7.47 30.61
N ALA A 71 9.01 -6.47 31.32
CA ALA A 71 7.83 -6.62 32.17
C ALA A 71 6.54 -6.99 31.39
N GLN A 72 6.54 -6.82 30.07
CA GLN A 72 5.46 -7.21 29.17
C GLN A 72 5.72 -8.56 28.47
N GLY A 73 6.83 -9.24 28.80
CA GLY A 73 7.21 -10.51 28.20
C GLY A 73 7.96 -10.40 26.87
N ARG A 74 8.24 -9.19 26.38
CA ARG A 74 8.94 -8.98 25.11
C ARG A 74 10.43 -9.15 25.29
N TRP A 75 11.07 -9.90 24.41
CA TRP A 75 12.51 -10.08 24.42
C TRP A 75 13.10 -9.85 23.03
N ARG A 76 14.36 -9.42 22.98
CA ARG A 76 15.14 -9.27 21.73
C ARG A 76 16.56 -9.73 21.97
N ALA A 77 16.99 -10.74 21.23
CA ALA A 77 18.36 -11.27 21.23
C ALA A 77 19.04 -10.94 19.90
N THR A 78 20.36 -10.73 19.93
CA THR A 78 21.15 -10.48 18.73
C THR A 78 22.18 -11.59 18.58
N LEU A 79 21.97 -12.44 17.57
CA LEU A 79 22.94 -13.47 17.19
C LEU A 79 24.10 -12.82 16.42
N PRO A 80 25.31 -13.39 16.51
CA PRO A 80 26.46 -12.90 15.73
C PRO A 80 26.18 -12.99 14.23
N ALA A 81 26.91 -12.18 13.46
CA ALA A 81 26.85 -12.24 12.01
C ALA A 81 27.24 -13.63 11.50
N GLN A 82 26.53 -14.12 10.49
CA GLN A 82 26.78 -15.42 9.87
C GLN A 82 26.87 -15.26 8.34
N PRO A 83 27.75 -16.02 7.68
CA PRO A 83 27.77 -16.10 6.22
C PRO A 83 26.50 -16.78 5.70
N ALA A 84 26.30 -16.74 4.39
CA ALA A 84 25.18 -17.44 3.76
C ALA A 84 25.25 -18.96 4.01
N GLY A 85 24.12 -19.60 4.29
CA GLY A 85 24.07 -21.02 4.60
C GLY A 85 22.73 -21.49 5.13
N GLY A 86 22.71 -22.74 5.61
CA GLY A 86 21.51 -23.45 6.07
C GLY A 86 21.32 -24.76 5.30
N PRO A 87 20.21 -25.47 5.55
CA PRO A 87 19.15 -25.13 6.49
C PRO A 87 19.60 -25.27 7.96
N TYR A 88 19.19 -24.32 8.79
CA TYR A 88 19.36 -24.34 10.24
C TYR A 88 18.02 -24.55 10.95
N THR A 89 18.09 -24.84 12.25
CA THR A 89 16.96 -24.73 13.17
C THR A 89 17.18 -23.50 14.05
N LEU A 90 16.17 -22.64 14.13
CA LEU A 90 16.13 -21.48 15.04
C LEU A 90 15.29 -21.88 16.27
N THR A 91 15.89 -21.91 17.46
CA THR A 91 15.20 -22.36 18.69
C THR A 91 15.26 -21.29 19.77
N VAL A 92 14.19 -21.18 20.56
CA VAL A 92 14.20 -20.50 21.86
C VAL A 92 14.01 -21.53 22.96
N ASP A 93 14.89 -21.52 23.97
CA ASP A 93 14.93 -22.55 25.01
C ASP A 93 13.61 -22.66 25.77
N GLY A 94 13.18 -23.91 26.01
CA GLY A 94 11.89 -24.20 26.64
C GLY A 94 10.68 -23.80 25.80
N GLY A 95 10.86 -23.44 24.53
CA GLY A 95 9.82 -22.89 23.67
C GLY A 95 9.87 -23.36 22.22
N GLN A 96 9.63 -22.42 21.31
CA GLN A 96 9.46 -22.71 19.88
C GLN A 96 10.76 -23.13 19.17
N ALA A 97 10.63 -24.04 18.21
CA ALA A 97 11.68 -24.38 17.25
C ALA A 97 11.15 -24.20 15.81
N LEU A 98 11.79 -23.32 15.04
CA LEU A 98 11.52 -23.07 13.64
C LEU A 98 12.57 -23.77 12.78
N ARG A 99 12.13 -24.42 11.71
CA ARG A 99 12.93 -25.33 10.87
C ARG A 99 13.15 -24.77 9.49
N ASP A 100 14.15 -25.34 8.81
CA ASP A 100 14.52 -24.95 7.45
C ASP A 100 14.82 -23.44 7.36
N ILE A 101 15.59 -22.90 8.29
CA ILE A 101 15.95 -21.48 8.30
C ILE A 101 17.22 -21.28 7.47
N MET A 102 17.17 -20.35 6.51
CA MET A 102 18.36 -19.98 5.74
C MET A 102 18.95 -18.68 6.27
N VAL A 103 20.26 -18.54 6.13
CA VAL A 103 20.95 -17.26 6.24
C VAL A 103 21.34 -16.84 4.82
N GLY A 104 20.87 -15.68 4.38
CA GLY A 104 20.91 -15.25 2.98
C GLY A 104 20.66 -13.76 2.80
N ASP A 105 20.36 -13.32 1.58
CA ASP A 105 19.96 -11.94 1.31
C ASP A 105 18.43 -11.78 1.40
N VAL A 106 17.96 -10.77 2.12
CA VAL A 106 16.53 -10.52 2.34
C VAL A 106 16.11 -9.20 1.70
N PHE A 107 15.08 -9.23 0.87
CA PHE A 107 14.54 -8.05 0.20
C PHE A 107 13.16 -7.70 0.75
N LEU A 108 12.88 -6.40 0.93
CA LEU A 108 11.52 -5.93 1.22
C LEU A 108 10.92 -5.34 -0.05
N CYS A 109 9.73 -5.79 -0.42
CA CYS A 109 9.02 -5.40 -1.63
C CYS A 109 7.73 -4.71 -1.26
N GLY A 110 7.64 -3.41 -1.54
CA GLY A 110 6.53 -2.57 -1.15
C GLY A 110 5.87 -1.84 -2.30
N GLY A 111 4.61 -1.48 -2.10
CA GLY A 111 3.91 -0.59 -3.02
C GLY A 111 2.43 -0.92 -3.16
N GLN A 112 1.92 -0.69 -4.36
CA GLN A 112 0.52 -0.97 -4.69
C GLN A 112 0.39 -2.09 -5.72
N SER A 113 -0.69 -2.06 -6.50
CA SER A 113 -1.11 -3.11 -7.43
C SER A 113 -0.03 -3.55 -8.43
N ASN A 114 0.90 -2.67 -8.82
CA ASN A 114 1.99 -3.03 -9.71
C ASN A 114 3.12 -3.82 -9.04
N MET A 115 3.31 -3.67 -7.72
CA MET A 115 4.14 -4.57 -6.91
C MET A 115 3.38 -5.87 -6.64
N GLU A 116 2.09 -5.78 -6.26
CA GLU A 116 1.18 -6.91 -5.95
C GLU A 116 0.92 -7.83 -7.15
N PHE A 117 1.17 -7.33 -8.35
CA PHE A 117 0.94 -8.06 -9.59
C PHE A 117 1.62 -9.43 -9.57
N MET A 118 0.84 -10.49 -9.69
CA MET A 118 1.30 -11.85 -9.42
C MET A 118 2.02 -12.45 -10.63
N VAL A 119 2.98 -13.36 -10.40
CA VAL A 119 3.71 -14.05 -11.49
C VAL A 119 2.76 -14.71 -12.48
N LYS A 120 1.68 -15.35 -12.00
CA LYS A 120 0.69 -16.03 -12.85
C LYS A 120 -0.06 -15.11 -13.83
N GLN A 121 -0.01 -13.79 -13.59
CA GLN A 121 -0.65 -12.78 -14.45
C GLN A 121 0.35 -12.15 -15.45
N SER A 122 1.65 -12.42 -15.32
CA SER A 122 2.70 -11.81 -16.15
C SER A 122 2.76 -12.42 -17.56
N THR A 123 3.31 -11.69 -18.54
CA THR A 123 3.43 -12.17 -19.93
C THR A 123 4.17 -13.51 -20.07
N ASN A 124 5.13 -13.76 -19.18
CA ASN A 124 5.96 -14.97 -19.17
C ASN A 124 5.57 -15.96 -18.06
N ALA A 125 4.32 -15.87 -17.57
CA ALA A 125 3.81 -16.71 -16.48
C ALA A 125 4.06 -18.19 -16.74
N TRP A 126 3.76 -18.70 -17.94
CA TRP A 126 3.89 -20.12 -18.25
C TRP A 126 5.30 -20.66 -17.97
N GLY A 127 6.35 -19.97 -18.43
CA GLY A 127 7.73 -20.39 -18.19
C GLY A 127 8.12 -20.34 -16.70
N ALA A 128 7.65 -19.31 -15.98
CA ALA A 128 7.92 -19.19 -14.54
C ALA A 128 7.21 -20.30 -13.73
N LEU A 129 5.96 -20.61 -14.07
CA LEU A 129 5.16 -21.65 -13.43
C LEU A 129 5.68 -23.06 -13.68
N GLN A 130 6.49 -23.27 -14.71
CA GLN A 130 7.15 -24.55 -15.02
C GLN A 130 8.59 -24.62 -14.49
N THR A 131 9.08 -23.57 -13.81
CA THR A 131 10.45 -23.56 -13.29
C THR A 131 10.58 -24.58 -12.14
N PRO A 132 11.61 -25.44 -12.13
CA PRO A 132 11.87 -26.34 -11.01
C PRO A 132 11.96 -25.59 -9.68
N ALA A 133 11.55 -26.24 -8.59
CA ALA A 133 11.65 -25.63 -7.27
C ALA A 133 13.09 -25.21 -6.96
N ASP A 134 13.27 -23.95 -6.53
CA ASP A 134 14.54 -23.43 -6.01
C ASP A 134 14.43 -23.36 -4.48
N PRO A 135 14.99 -24.33 -3.74
CA PRO A 135 14.86 -24.39 -2.28
C PRO A 135 15.53 -23.22 -1.55
N ASP A 136 16.39 -22.47 -2.25
CA ASP A 136 17.13 -21.32 -1.75
C ASP A 136 16.48 -19.98 -2.17
N LEU A 137 15.39 -20.01 -2.94
CA LEU A 137 14.59 -18.82 -3.25
C LEU A 137 13.24 -18.92 -2.54
N ARG A 138 12.94 -17.93 -1.69
CA ARG A 138 11.80 -17.99 -0.78
C ARG A 138 11.10 -16.66 -0.68
N TYR A 139 9.84 -16.69 -0.28
CA TYR A 139 9.11 -15.45 -0.04
C TYR A 139 8.06 -15.60 1.05
N ALA A 140 7.68 -14.47 1.64
CA ALA A 140 6.50 -14.34 2.48
C ALA A 140 5.69 -13.13 2.04
N THR A 141 4.37 -13.28 1.98
CA THR A 141 3.46 -12.15 1.74
C THR A 141 2.81 -11.77 3.05
N ILE A 142 2.97 -10.50 3.45
CA ILE A 142 2.32 -9.92 4.61
C ILE A 142 0.85 -9.70 4.26
N PRO A 143 -0.10 -10.21 5.05
CA PRO A 143 -1.52 -10.00 4.79
C PRO A 143 -1.91 -8.52 4.84
N ASP A 144 -2.82 -8.12 3.96
CA ASP A 144 -3.41 -6.78 3.91
C ASP A 144 -4.04 -6.39 5.27
N THR A 145 -3.33 -5.55 6.01
CA THR A 145 -3.69 -5.21 7.39
C THR A 145 -3.58 -3.70 7.58
N SER A 146 -4.72 -3.04 7.78
CA SER A 146 -4.76 -1.61 8.11
C SER A 146 -5.05 -1.41 9.59
N ARG A 147 -4.18 -0.69 10.30
CA ARG A 147 -4.37 -0.41 11.74
C ARG A 147 -4.08 1.05 12.05
N ALA A 148 -4.94 1.65 12.86
CA ALA A 148 -4.77 3.03 13.31
C ALA A 148 -3.57 3.21 14.26
N GLN A 149 -3.23 2.15 15.00
CA GLN A 149 -2.06 2.07 15.86
C GLN A 149 -1.08 1.01 15.33
N PRO A 150 0.24 1.22 15.49
CA PRO A 150 1.24 0.25 15.08
C PRO A 150 1.06 -1.05 15.86
N LEU A 151 0.98 -2.17 15.14
CA LEU A 151 1.01 -3.48 15.77
C LEU A 151 2.44 -3.80 16.25
N ALA A 152 2.52 -4.47 17.39
CA ALA A 152 3.80 -4.93 17.94
C ALA A 152 4.31 -6.24 17.31
N ASP A 153 3.42 -7.00 16.67
CA ASP A 153 3.69 -8.27 15.98
C ASP A 153 2.63 -8.47 14.89
N LEU A 154 2.89 -9.31 13.88
CA LEU A 154 1.88 -9.64 12.86
C LEU A 154 0.69 -10.33 13.55
N GLU A 155 -0.51 -10.20 12.98
CA GLU A 155 -1.71 -10.80 13.60
C GLU A 155 -1.72 -12.34 13.49
N ALA A 156 -1.00 -12.87 12.51
CA ALA A 156 -0.77 -14.30 12.33
C ALA A 156 0.69 -14.56 11.90
N PRO A 157 1.22 -15.77 12.15
CA PRO A 157 2.52 -16.19 11.62
C PRO A 157 2.63 -15.97 10.10
N ALA A 158 3.76 -15.38 9.69
CA ALA A 158 4.10 -15.19 8.28
C ALA A 158 4.22 -16.54 7.58
N LYS A 159 3.72 -16.62 6.35
CA LYS A 159 3.77 -17.83 5.53
C LYS A 159 4.96 -17.77 4.58
N TRP A 160 6.13 -18.15 5.07
CA TRP A 160 7.32 -18.31 4.23
C TRP A 160 7.19 -19.56 3.36
N GLN A 161 7.37 -19.39 2.06
CA GLN A 161 7.23 -20.44 1.05
C GLN A 161 8.51 -20.55 0.24
N ARG A 162 8.91 -21.79 -0.06
CA ARG A 162 9.93 -22.04 -1.10
C ARG A 162 9.29 -21.80 -2.46
N VAL A 163 10.04 -21.17 -3.36
CA VAL A 163 9.59 -20.95 -4.72
C VAL A 163 9.62 -22.25 -5.50
N GLY A 164 8.49 -22.60 -6.10
CA GLY A 164 8.34 -23.72 -7.02
C GLY A 164 7.04 -23.60 -7.83
N PRO A 165 6.75 -24.59 -8.70
CA PRO A 165 5.61 -24.53 -9.63
C PRO A 165 4.26 -24.21 -8.97
N GLU A 166 4.03 -24.72 -7.75
CA GLU A 166 2.76 -24.56 -7.02
C GLU A 166 2.65 -23.23 -6.26
N THR A 167 3.78 -22.60 -5.92
CA THR A 167 3.81 -21.42 -5.05
C THR A 167 4.11 -20.14 -5.83
N VAL A 168 5.00 -20.21 -6.82
CA VAL A 168 5.55 -19.04 -7.54
C VAL A 168 4.46 -18.17 -8.17
N GLY A 169 3.34 -18.78 -8.58
CA GLY A 169 2.24 -18.08 -9.24
C GLY A 169 1.65 -16.93 -8.43
N ASP A 170 1.66 -17.04 -7.09
CA ASP A 170 1.06 -16.06 -6.17
C ASP A 170 2.06 -15.04 -5.62
N ALA A 171 3.35 -15.18 -5.93
CA ALA A 171 4.36 -14.20 -5.52
C ALA A 171 4.25 -12.91 -6.36
N SER A 172 4.66 -11.77 -5.79
CA SER A 172 4.94 -10.54 -6.53
C SER A 172 5.87 -10.85 -7.71
N ALA A 173 5.41 -10.56 -8.93
CA ALA A 173 6.17 -10.86 -10.14
C ALA A 173 7.45 -10.02 -10.21
N VAL A 174 7.37 -8.74 -9.84
CA VAL A 174 8.52 -7.82 -9.86
C VAL A 174 9.61 -8.35 -8.94
N CYS A 175 9.25 -8.72 -7.71
CA CYS A 175 10.23 -9.19 -6.74
C CYS A 175 10.73 -10.60 -7.00
N TYR A 176 9.87 -11.50 -7.49
CA TYR A 176 10.30 -12.81 -7.95
C TYR A 176 11.36 -12.69 -9.08
N TYR A 177 11.10 -11.91 -10.13
CA TYR A 177 12.05 -11.81 -11.25
C TYR A 177 13.35 -11.11 -10.85
N MET A 178 13.30 -10.11 -9.97
CA MET A 178 14.50 -9.51 -9.37
C MET A 178 15.31 -10.55 -8.59
N ALA A 179 14.66 -11.24 -7.66
CA ALA A 179 15.31 -12.22 -6.80
C ALA A 179 15.85 -13.41 -7.60
N ARG A 180 15.12 -13.89 -8.61
CA ARG A 180 15.57 -14.94 -9.53
C ARG A 180 16.83 -14.52 -10.30
N ALA A 181 16.87 -13.30 -10.84
CA ALA A 181 18.02 -12.79 -11.56
C ALA A 181 19.27 -12.65 -10.66
N LEU A 182 19.08 -12.27 -9.39
CA LEU A 182 20.17 -12.19 -8.41
C LEU A 182 20.61 -13.57 -7.91
N ARG A 183 19.68 -14.51 -7.70
CA ARG A 183 20.01 -15.91 -7.35
C ARG A 183 20.96 -16.54 -8.37
N GLN A 184 20.78 -16.22 -9.64
CA GLN A 184 21.64 -16.71 -10.71
C GLN A 184 23.09 -16.21 -10.60
N SER A 185 23.32 -14.97 -10.15
CA SER A 185 24.67 -14.40 -10.02
C SER A 185 25.28 -14.61 -8.64
N GLU A 186 24.54 -14.35 -7.56
CA GLU A 186 25.07 -14.29 -6.21
C GLU A 186 25.23 -15.68 -5.56
N LYS A 187 24.49 -16.69 -6.03
CA LYS A 187 24.55 -18.09 -5.56
C LYS A 187 24.36 -18.29 -4.05
N VAL A 188 23.72 -17.35 -3.35
CA VAL A 188 23.32 -17.44 -1.92
C VAL A 188 21.82 -17.59 -1.77
N PRO A 189 21.28 -18.13 -0.66
CA PRO A 189 19.85 -18.09 -0.38
C PRO A 189 19.31 -16.66 -0.46
N ILE A 190 18.13 -16.48 -1.06
CA ILE A 190 17.45 -15.19 -1.18
C ILE A 190 16.01 -15.35 -0.70
N GLY A 191 15.61 -14.47 0.22
CA GLY A 191 14.24 -14.31 0.68
C GLY A 191 13.70 -12.95 0.26
N PHE A 192 12.41 -12.85 -0.06
CA PHE A 192 11.75 -11.56 -0.21
C PHE A 192 10.42 -11.49 0.54
N ILE A 193 10.16 -10.36 1.18
CA ILE A 193 8.95 -10.08 1.95
C ILE A 193 8.11 -9.13 1.11
N ASN A 194 6.90 -9.54 0.73
CA ASN A 194 5.94 -8.69 0.02
C ASN A 194 5.05 -7.98 1.05
N ALA A 195 5.01 -6.65 0.99
CA ALA A 195 4.14 -5.79 1.78
C ALA A 195 3.51 -4.76 0.82
N GLU A 196 2.43 -5.16 0.16
CA GLU A 196 1.88 -4.51 -1.03
C GLU A 196 0.37 -4.54 -1.00
N TRP A 197 -0.30 -3.46 -1.43
CA TRP A 197 -1.77 -3.41 -1.49
C TRP A 197 -2.26 -2.45 -2.59
N GLY A 198 -2.98 -3.00 -3.56
CA GLY A 198 -3.63 -2.33 -4.68
C GLY A 198 -4.33 -1.01 -4.37
N GLY A 199 -4.04 0.00 -5.21
CA GLY A 199 -4.69 1.31 -5.19
C GLY A 199 -4.35 2.20 -4.00
N THR A 200 -3.42 1.79 -3.12
CA THR A 200 -3.02 2.55 -1.93
C THR A 200 -2.07 3.70 -2.27
N ARG A 201 -2.10 4.72 -1.41
CA ARG A 201 -1.29 5.92 -1.54
C ARG A 201 -0.04 5.84 -0.66
N ILE A 202 1.04 6.52 -1.06
CA ILE A 202 2.34 6.48 -0.34
C ILE A 202 2.21 6.90 1.15
N GLU A 203 1.29 7.80 1.46
CA GLU A 203 1.00 8.25 2.83
C GLU A 203 0.60 7.10 3.75
N SER A 204 0.00 6.03 3.24
CA SER A 204 -0.40 4.88 4.06
C SER A 204 0.81 4.08 4.58
N TRP A 205 1.97 4.19 3.93
CA TRP A 205 3.15 3.34 4.12
C TRP A 205 4.30 4.00 4.91
N ILE A 206 4.10 5.23 5.36
CA ILE A 206 5.06 6.01 6.14
C ILE A 206 4.59 6.08 7.60
N SER A 207 5.50 5.95 8.56
CA SER A 207 5.12 5.98 9.98
C SER A 207 4.40 7.29 10.39
N PRO A 208 3.55 7.25 11.43
CA PRO A 208 2.87 8.44 11.93
C PRO A 208 3.83 9.57 12.31
N ALA A 209 4.95 9.23 12.96
CA ALA A 209 5.96 10.20 13.40
C ALA A 209 6.59 10.94 12.22
N SER A 210 6.87 10.22 11.13
CA SER A 210 7.42 10.78 9.91
C SER A 210 6.40 11.66 9.20
N LEU A 211 5.16 11.19 8.98
CA LEU A 211 4.13 12.00 8.32
C LEU A 211 3.77 13.27 9.09
N ALA A 212 3.82 13.24 10.42
CA ALA A 212 3.58 14.41 11.26
C ALA A 212 4.62 15.53 11.07
N THR A 213 5.75 15.27 10.40
CA THR A 213 6.71 16.31 10.02
C THR A 213 6.19 17.20 8.89
N ILE A 214 5.26 16.69 8.07
CA ILE A 214 4.61 17.44 6.98
C ILE A 214 3.42 18.21 7.55
N PRO A 215 3.44 19.56 7.61
CA PRO A 215 2.44 20.35 8.31
C PRO A 215 1.00 20.06 7.91
N ARG A 216 0.74 19.88 6.61
CA ARG A 216 -0.61 19.65 6.08
C ARG A 216 -1.21 18.29 6.43
N LEU A 217 -0.41 17.35 6.95
CA LEU A 217 -0.86 16.01 7.32
C LEU A 217 -1.07 15.83 8.83
N LYS A 218 -0.63 16.79 9.65
CA LYS A 218 -0.66 16.69 11.13
C LYS A 218 -2.04 16.40 11.70
N ASP A 219 -3.07 17.13 11.26
CA ASP A 219 -4.43 16.97 11.76
C ASP A 219 -5.01 15.59 11.37
N GLY A 220 -4.69 15.12 10.17
CA GLY A 220 -5.06 13.79 9.71
C GLY A 220 -4.42 12.69 10.56
N ILE A 221 -3.13 12.82 10.87
CA ILE A 221 -2.42 11.88 11.76
C ILE A 221 -3.00 11.89 13.19
N ALA A 222 -3.32 13.07 13.72
CA ALA A 222 -3.97 13.18 15.03
C ALA A 222 -5.36 12.52 15.04
N ALA A 223 -6.11 12.61 13.93
CA ALA A 223 -7.39 11.94 13.78
C ALA A 223 -7.25 10.41 13.67
N VAL A 224 -6.20 9.90 12.99
CA VAL A 224 -5.89 8.46 12.98
C VAL A 224 -5.53 7.96 14.37
N ASP A 225 -4.69 8.67 15.11
CA ASP A 225 -4.34 8.31 16.50
C ASP A 225 -5.57 8.32 17.41
N LEU A 226 -6.46 9.32 17.27
CA LEU A 226 -7.73 9.34 18.00
C LEU A 226 -8.60 8.15 17.63
N TYR A 227 -8.70 7.79 16.34
CA TYR A 227 -9.46 6.62 15.91
C TYR A 227 -8.93 5.34 16.51
N GLY A 228 -7.60 5.20 16.66
CA GLY A 228 -6.99 4.07 17.34
C GLY A 228 -7.28 4.00 18.84
N ARG A 229 -7.34 5.14 19.55
CA ARG A 229 -7.55 5.19 21.01
C ARG A 229 -9.01 5.21 21.43
N ASP A 230 -9.86 5.86 20.63
CA ASP A 230 -11.29 6.07 20.88
C ASP A 230 -12.05 6.13 19.53
N PRO A 231 -12.32 4.95 18.92
CA PRO A 231 -13.02 4.87 17.64
C PRO A 231 -14.39 5.56 17.66
N ALA A 232 -15.12 5.46 18.78
CA ALA A 232 -16.46 6.07 18.90
C ALA A 232 -16.39 7.60 18.80
N ARG A 233 -15.44 8.23 19.49
CA ARG A 233 -15.23 9.68 19.41
C ARG A 233 -14.71 10.10 18.04
N ALA A 234 -13.78 9.38 17.44
CA ALA A 234 -13.27 9.67 16.11
C ALA A 234 -14.36 9.59 15.04
N LEU A 235 -15.19 8.54 15.07
CA LEU A 235 -16.34 8.39 14.18
C LEU A 235 -17.37 9.51 14.38
N ALA A 236 -17.63 9.91 15.63
CA ALA A 236 -18.51 11.04 15.90
C ALA A 236 -17.97 12.36 15.31
N GLN A 237 -16.66 12.61 15.40
CA GLN A 237 -16.01 13.78 14.80
C GLN A 237 -16.06 13.74 13.26
N ASP A 238 -15.76 12.59 12.66
CA ASP A 238 -15.85 12.42 11.21
C ASP A 238 -17.28 12.59 10.70
N GLY A 239 -18.25 11.98 11.37
CA GLY A 239 -19.67 12.15 11.06
C GLY A 239 -20.13 13.61 11.16
N ALA A 240 -19.65 14.36 12.16
CA ALA A 240 -19.93 15.80 12.29
C ALA A 240 -19.28 16.63 11.17
N ARG A 241 -18.03 16.34 10.82
CA ARG A 241 -17.30 16.97 9.70
C ARG A 241 -18.03 16.77 8.38
N ARG A 242 -18.44 15.54 8.11
CA ARG A 242 -19.23 15.18 6.92
C ARG A 242 -20.60 15.82 6.92
N GLU A 243 -21.28 15.85 8.06
CA GLU A 243 -22.58 16.52 8.17
C GLU A 243 -22.47 18.03 7.88
N ALA A 244 -21.41 18.69 8.35
CA ALA A 244 -21.14 20.09 8.03
C ALA A 244 -20.91 20.29 6.52
N TRP A 245 -20.15 19.39 5.88
CA TRP A 245 -19.98 19.39 4.44
C TRP A 245 -21.34 19.28 3.72
N TRP A 246 -22.17 18.31 4.10
CA TRP A 246 -23.48 18.11 3.48
C TRP A 246 -24.42 19.29 3.66
N LYS A 247 -24.44 19.94 4.83
CA LYS A 247 -25.25 21.14 5.05
C LYS A 247 -24.80 22.32 4.18
N ALA A 248 -23.50 22.39 3.85
CA ALA A 248 -22.96 23.45 3.00
C ALA A 248 -23.27 23.22 1.50
N HIS A 249 -23.40 21.96 1.05
CA HIS A 249 -23.53 21.62 -0.37
C HIS A 249 -24.94 21.15 -0.77
N ASP A 250 -25.75 20.66 0.17
CA ASP A 250 -27.13 20.24 -0.05
C ASP A 250 -28.11 20.90 0.95
N PRO A 251 -28.94 21.86 0.50
CA PRO A 251 -29.99 22.46 1.32
C PRO A 251 -31.00 21.45 1.88
N ALA A 252 -31.13 20.28 1.26
CA ALA A 252 -31.98 19.20 1.73
C ALA A 252 -31.35 18.38 2.88
N ALA A 253 -30.06 18.52 3.16
CA ALA A 253 -29.35 17.68 4.13
C ALA A 253 -30.00 17.70 5.52
N ALA A 254 -30.41 18.88 6.00
CA ALA A 254 -31.02 19.04 7.32
C ALA A 254 -32.34 18.27 7.44
N ARG A 255 -33.24 18.37 6.45
CA ARG A 255 -34.52 17.62 6.45
C ARG A 255 -34.29 16.12 6.24
N GLN A 256 -33.31 15.76 5.42
CA GLN A 256 -32.99 14.36 5.10
C GLN A 256 -32.24 13.65 6.24
N ALA A 257 -31.76 14.37 7.26
CA ALA A 257 -31.15 13.74 8.44
C ALA A 257 -32.09 12.73 9.14
N ALA A 258 -33.41 12.93 9.02
CA ALA A 258 -34.41 12.00 9.52
C ALA A 258 -34.30 10.59 8.90
N PHE A 259 -33.77 10.46 7.68
CA PHE A 259 -33.65 9.19 6.95
C PHE A 259 -32.63 8.22 7.55
N ARG A 260 -31.81 8.68 8.48
CA ARG A 260 -30.81 7.86 9.18
C ARG A 260 -31.42 7.07 10.33
N ARG A 261 -32.54 7.55 10.88
CA ARG A 261 -33.12 7.03 12.11
C ARG A 261 -33.75 5.65 11.88
N ALA A 262 -33.68 4.80 12.89
CA ALA A 262 -34.25 3.45 12.84
C ALA A 262 -35.78 3.47 12.69
N ASP A 263 -36.46 4.48 13.25
CA ASP A 263 -37.92 4.65 13.29
C ASP A 263 -38.48 5.43 12.09
N PHE A 264 -37.66 5.80 11.11
CA PHE A 264 -38.14 6.47 9.91
C PHE A 264 -38.95 5.51 9.03
N ASP A 265 -40.19 5.90 8.71
CA ASP A 265 -41.07 5.16 7.81
C ASP A 265 -40.68 5.39 6.35
N ASP A 266 -40.01 4.40 5.76
CA ASP A 266 -39.61 4.35 4.35
C ASP A 266 -40.56 3.48 3.51
N SER A 267 -41.73 3.06 4.02
CA SER A 267 -42.64 2.14 3.32
C SER A 267 -43.12 2.64 1.94
N LYS A 268 -43.08 3.96 1.73
CA LYS A 268 -43.44 4.61 0.46
C LYS A 268 -42.27 4.74 -0.52
N TRP A 269 -41.06 4.36 -0.12
CA TRP A 269 -39.89 4.43 -1.00
C TRP A 269 -39.92 3.28 -1.99
N ALA A 270 -39.52 3.56 -3.22
CA ALA A 270 -39.34 2.53 -4.22
C ALA A 270 -38.16 1.62 -3.84
N THR A 271 -38.15 0.41 -4.39
CA THR A 271 -37.06 -0.56 -4.18
C THR A 271 -36.09 -0.56 -5.35
N ILE A 272 -34.82 -0.84 -5.08
CA ILE A 272 -33.76 -0.98 -6.07
C ILE A 272 -32.98 -2.29 -5.83
N PRO A 273 -32.57 -3.00 -6.89
CA PRO A 273 -31.65 -4.12 -6.76
C PRO A 273 -30.28 -3.66 -6.22
N THR A 274 -29.47 -4.61 -5.77
CA THR A 274 -28.07 -4.39 -5.40
C THR A 274 -27.19 -4.28 -6.65
N SER A 275 -27.42 -3.25 -7.45
CA SER A 275 -26.64 -2.91 -8.65
C SER A 275 -26.38 -1.41 -8.73
N ALA A 276 -25.48 -1.00 -9.62
CA ALA A 276 -25.34 0.41 -9.96
C ALA A 276 -26.71 0.95 -10.36
N TRP A 277 -27.10 2.13 -9.85
CA TRP A 277 -28.44 2.65 -10.09
C TRP A 277 -28.69 3.03 -11.55
N LYS A 278 -27.63 3.35 -12.30
CA LYS A 278 -27.72 3.62 -13.74
C LYS A 278 -28.08 2.35 -14.53
N ASP A 279 -27.72 1.18 -13.99
CA ASP A 279 -27.99 -0.14 -14.58
C ASP A 279 -29.21 -0.84 -13.96
N ALA A 280 -29.87 -0.21 -12.98
CA ALA A 280 -30.97 -0.81 -12.22
C ALA A 280 -32.30 -0.90 -13.00
N GLY A 281 -32.33 -0.47 -14.27
CA GLY A 281 -33.54 -0.47 -15.10
C GLY A 281 -34.59 0.55 -14.68
N VAL A 282 -34.24 1.53 -13.83
CA VAL A 282 -35.13 2.62 -13.41
C VAL A 282 -34.88 3.84 -14.32
N PRO A 283 -35.83 4.23 -15.19
CA PRO A 283 -35.58 5.29 -16.20
C PRO A 283 -35.12 6.62 -15.61
N ALA A 284 -35.64 7.01 -14.43
CA ALA A 284 -35.26 8.24 -13.74
C ALA A 284 -33.80 8.24 -13.22
N LEU A 285 -33.17 7.07 -13.11
CA LEU A 285 -31.81 6.90 -12.57
C LEU A 285 -30.76 6.66 -13.66
N ALA A 286 -31.15 6.31 -14.88
CA ALA A 286 -30.25 5.94 -15.98
C ALA A 286 -29.17 7.01 -16.28
N ALA A 287 -29.52 8.29 -16.11
CA ALA A 287 -28.61 9.42 -16.29
C ALA A 287 -28.45 10.28 -15.02
N PHE A 288 -28.88 9.77 -13.86
CA PHE A 288 -28.86 10.55 -12.64
C PHE A 288 -27.47 10.61 -12.00
N GLU A 289 -27.02 11.83 -11.74
CA GLU A 289 -25.82 12.15 -10.97
C GLU A 289 -26.21 13.05 -9.80
N GLY A 290 -25.90 12.61 -8.59
CA GLY A 290 -26.37 13.31 -7.40
C GLY A 290 -26.56 12.43 -6.18
N VAL A 291 -27.40 12.91 -5.28
CA VAL A 291 -27.61 12.35 -3.96
C VAL A 291 -28.67 11.26 -4.01
N MET A 292 -28.38 10.10 -3.46
CA MET A 292 -29.36 9.05 -3.24
C MET A 292 -29.26 8.52 -1.81
N TRP A 293 -30.40 8.24 -1.21
CA TRP A 293 -30.48 7.50 0.04
C TRP A 293 -30.87 6.07 -0.21
N LEU A 294 -30.24 5.15 0.50
CA LEU A 294 -30.52 3.72 0.47
C LEU A 294 -30.80 3.24 1.89
N ARG A 295 -31.80 2.38 2.06
CA ARG A 295 -32.14 1.76 3.35
C ARG A 295 -32.35 0.26 3.19
N GLY A 296 -31.70 -0.50 4.06
CA GLY A 296 -31.73 -1.95 4.11
C GLY A 296 -31.89 -2.42 5.54
N THR A 297 -32.42 -3.63 5.71
CA THR A 297 -32.73 -4.20 7.04
C THR A 297 -32.02 -5.52 7.26
N ILE A 298 -31.61 -5.76 8.50
CA ILE A 298 -31.06 -7.05 8.96
C ILE A 298 -31.81 -7.43 10.24
N ASP A 299 -32.32 -8.66 10.32
CA ASP A 299 -32.89 -9.20 11.55
C ASP A 299 -31.83 -10.04 12.26
N LEU A 300 -31.61 -9.80 13.56
CA LEU A 300 -30.54 -10.41 14.32
C LEU A 300 -31.05 -11.13 15.58
N THR A 301 -30.55 -12.34 15.81
CA THR A 301 -30.71 -13.04 17.09
C THR A 301 -29.79 -12.47 18.16
N ALA A 302 -30.03 -12.82 19.42
CA ALA A 302 -29.14 -12.42 20.53
C ALA A 302 -27.71 -12.94 20.35
N GLU A 303 -27.54 -14.16 19.83
CA GLU A 303 -26.25 -14.77 19.53
C GLU A 303 -25.51 -14.00 18.42
N GLN A 304 -26.21 -13.63 17.36
CA GLN A 304 -25.63 -12.86 16.26
C GLN A 304 -25.23 -11.45 16.68
N VAL A 305 -26.01 -10.79 17.55
CA VAL A 305 -25.62 -9.48 18.13
C VAL A 305 -24.36 -9.61 18.97
N ALA A 306 -24.24 -10.67 19.78
CA ALA A 306 -23.05 -10.92 20.60
C ALA A 306 -21.82 -11.26 19.76
N ALA A 307 -22.01 -11.89 18.60
CA ALA A 307 -20.95 -12.24 17.66
C ALA A 307 -20.71 -11.19 16.55
N ALA A 308 -21.44 -10.06 16.55
CA ALA A 308 -21.36 -9.04 15.51
C ALA A 308 -19.93 -8.46 15.42
N LYS A 309 -19.35 -8.48 14.21
CA LYS A 309 -17.98 -8.03 13.98
C LYS A 309 -17.94 -6.82 13.06
N THR A 310 -18.30 -6.99 11.79
CA THR A 310 -18.07 -5.97 10.76
C THR A 310 -19.29 -5.85 9.84
N LEU A 311 -19.76 -4.62 9.60
CA LEU A 311 -20.73 -4.34 8.55
C LEU A 311 -20.02 -4.40 7.20
N GLN A 312 -20.39 -5.36 6.36
CA GLN A 312 -19.89 -5.51 5.01
C GLN A 312 -20.92 -5.00 4.01
N LEU A 313 -20.57 -3.92 3.32
CA LEU A 313 -21.41 -3.36 2.28
C LEU A 313 -20.87 -3.61 0.88
N GLY A 314 -19.64 -4.11 0.70
CA GLY A 314 -19.04 -4.29 -0.63
C GLY A 314 -18.73 -2.95 -1.33
N PRO A 315 -18.42 -2.97 -2.64
CA PRO A 315 -18.13 -1.75 -3.40
C PRO A 315 -19.36 -0.85 -3.58
N ILE A 316 -19.13 0.46 -3.55
CA ILE A 316 -20.15 1.51 -3.70
C ILE A 316 -19.56 2.66 -4.51
N ASP A 317 -20.22 3.03 -5.60
CA ASP A 317 -19.83 4.15 -6.46
C ASP A 317 -20.55 5.45 -6.02
N GLN A 318 -19.91 6.59 -5.74
CA GLN A 318 -18.48 6.80 -5.50
C GLN A 318 -18.25 7.13 -4.03
N TYR A 319 -18.93 8.17 -3.52
CA TYR A 319 -18.89 8.56 -2.12
C TYR A 319 -20.08 8.00 -1.37
N GLU A 320 -19.85 7.51 -0.16
CA GLU A 320 -20.89 6.93 0.68
C GLU A 320 -20.66 7.29 2.15
N GLU A 321 -21.77 7.41 2.88
CA GLU A 321 -21.82 7.52 4.35
C GLU A 321 -22.91 6.62 4.91
N SER A 322 -22.56 5.87 5.95
CA SER A 322 -23.38 4.79 6.52
C SER A 322 -23.77 5.04 7.97
N TRP A 323 -25.01 4.64 8.28
CA TRP A 323 -25.54 4.60 9.64
C TRP A 323 -26.19 3.25 9.93
N VAL A 324 -25.96 2.72 11.12
CA VAL A 324 -26.71 1.58 11.67
C VAL A 324 -27.58 2.08 12.81
N ASN A 325 -28.89 1.91 12.69
CA ASN A 325 -29.89 2.40 13.65
C ASN A 325 -29.71 3.90 14.02
N GLY A 326 -29.28 4.72 13.06
CA GLY A 326 -29.02 6.15 13.26
C GLY A 326 -27.63 6.50 13.80
N ARG A 327 -26.80 5.52 14.16
CA ARG A 327 -25.40 5.73 14.57
C ARG A 327 -24.48 5.69 13.36
N TYR A 328 -23.66 6.71 13.19
CA TYR A 328 -22.69 6.78 12.10
C TYR A 328 -21.61 5.72 12.29
N VAL A 329 -21.32 4.94 11.25
CA VAL A 329 -20.33 3.85 11.31
C VAL A 329 -19.17 4.03 10.34
N GLY A 330 -19.30 4.92 9.35
CA GLY A 330 -18.21 5.22 8.42
C GLY A 330 -18.71 5.77 7.10
N GLY A 331 -17.76 6.01 6.20
CA GLY A 331 -18.01 6.48 4.85
C GLY A 331 -16.75 6.40 4.02
N GLY A 332 -16.90 6.06 2.73
CA GLY A 332 -15.78 5.93 1.79
C GLY A 332 -15.93 6.83 0.57
N SER A 333 -14.87 6.94 -0.22
CA SER A 333 -14.78 7.88 -1.35
C SER A 333 -14.26 7.26 -2.66
N VAL A 334 -14.05 5.95 -2.67
CA VAL A 334 -13.39 5.24 -3.78
C VAL A 334 -14.31 4.13 -4.30
N ASN A 335 -14.67 4.19 -5.57
CA ASN A 335 -15.75 3.39 -6.14
C ASN A 335 -15.49 1.88 -6.20
N TRP A 336 -14.24 1.46 -6.31
CA TRP A 336 -13.84 0.05 -6.34
C TRP A 336 -13.51 -0.53 -4.96
N ALA A 337 -13.27 0.32 -3.96
CA ALA A 337 -12.88 -0.14 -2.64
C ALA A 337 -14.05 -0.81 -1.90
N TRP A 338 -13.76 -1.88 -1.17
CA TRP A 338 -14.76 -2.55 -0.35
C TRP A 338 -15.07 -1.75 0.90
N ARG A 339 -16.35 -1.61 1.25
CA ARG A 339 -16.78 -0.95 2.48
C ARG A 339 -16.96 -1.97 3.60
N HIS A 340 -16.09 -1.85 4.60
CA HIS A 340 -16.12 -2.63 5.84
C HIS A 340 -16.09 -1.66 7.02
N TYR A 341 -17.08 -1.73 7.89
CA TYR A 341 -17.17 -0.84 9.05
C TYR A 341 -17.33 -1.64 10.35
N ASP A 342 -16.37 -1.47 11.25
CA ASP A 342 -16.47 -1.99 12.61
C ASP A 342 -17.46 -1.13 13.39
N ALA A 343 -18.63 -1.69 13.69
CA ALA A 343 -19.68 -0.97 14.38
C ALA A 343 -19.36 -0.89 15.88
N PRO A 344 -19.43 0.30 16.53
CA PRO A 344 -19.21 0.41 17.96
C PRO A 344 -20.15 -0.50 18.78
N VAL A 345 -19.70 -0.93 19.97
CA VAL A 345 -20.50 -1.75 20.88
C VAL A 345 -21.88 -1.11 21.14
N GLY A 346 -22.93 -1.93 21.10
CA GLY A 346 -24.31 -1.51 21.29
C GLY A 346 -24.95 -0.82 20.08
N THR A 347 -24.30 -0.85 18.91
CA THR A 347 -24.88 -0.36 17.65
C THR A 347 -25.96 -1.30 17.10
N TRP A 348 -25.71 -2.60 17.21
CA TRP A 348 -26.64 -3.66 16.84
C TRP A 348 -27.58 -3.99 18.01
N LYS A 349 -28.82 -4.39 17.69
CA LYS A 349 -29.83 -4.84 18.66
C LYS A 349 -30.49 -6.12 18.19
N VAL A 350 -31.10 -6.85 19.13
CA VAL A 350 -31.91 -8.04 18.80
C VAL A 350 -33.15 -7.63 18.01
N GLY A 351 -33.50 -8.41 17.00
CA GLY A 351 -34.59 -8.15 16.07
C GLY A 351 -34.17 -7.24 14.91
N PRO A 352 -35.07 -6.38 14.40
CA PRO A 352 -34.84 -5.60 13.19
C PRO A 352 -33.86 -4.45 13.41
N ASN A 353 -32.82 -4.42 12.59
CA ASN A 353 -31.83 -3.35 12.47
C ASN A 353 -31.98 -2.68 11.11
N VAL A 354 -31.74 -1.36 11.07
CA VAL A 354 -31.75 -0.57 9.84
C VAL A 354 -30.33 -0.11 9.54
N VAL A 355 -29.90 -0.31 8.29
CA VAL A 355 -28.72 0.34 7.72
C VAL A 355 -29.20 1.37 6.70
N ALA A 356 -28.83 2.64 6.93
CA ALA A 356 -29.10 3.74 6.03
C ALA A 356 -27.79 4.22 5.41
N MET A 357 -27.79 4.50 4.11
CA MET A 357 -26.64 5.03 3.39
C MET A 357 -27.05 6.29 2.64
N ARG A 358 -26.16 7.28 2.61
CA ARG A 358 -26.23 8.41 1.68
C ARG A 358 -25.09 8.27 0.69
N VAL A 359 -25.43 8.20 -0.59
CA VAL A 359 -24.48 8.05 -1.69
C VAL A 359 -24.51 9.30 -2.55
N LEU A 360 -23.33 9.80 -2.90
CA LEU A 360 -23.15 10.80 -3.95
C LEU A 360 -22.53 10.09 -5.15
N GLY A 361 -23.35 9.85 -6.17
CA GLY A 361 -22.93 9.24 -7.43
C GLY A 361 -22.61 10.30 -8.49
N GLY A 362 -21.79 9.92 -9.47
CA GLY A 362 -21.30 10.80 -10.54
C GLY A 362 -21.46 10.19 -11.93
N ALA A 363 -20.61 10.66 -12.86
CA ALA A 363 -20.66 10.26 -14.27
C ALA A 363 -20.56 8.75 -14.49
N ASN A 364 -19.74 8.06 -13.71
CA ASN A 364 -19.48 6.63 -13.86
C ASN A 364 -20.54 5.73 -13.21
N GLY A 365 -21.53 6.31 -12.54
CA GLY A 365 -22.56 5.56 -11.84
C GLY A 365 -22.86 6.10 -10.46
N GLY A 366 -23.63 5.32 -9.73
CA GLY A 366 -23.74 5.45 -8.29
C GLY A 366 -24.43 4.25 -7.67
N GLY A 367 -24.26 4.08 -6.36
CA GLY A 367 -24.95 3.06 -5.58
C GLY A 367 -24.16 1.76 -5.44
N LEU A 368 -24.87 0.69 -5.09
CA LEU A 368 -24.29 -0.60 -4.72
C LEU A 368 -23.76 -1.33 -5.96
N THR A 369 -22.44 -1.49 -6.14
CA THR A 369 -21.90 -2.06 -7.38
C THR A 369 -21.41 -3.50 -7.21
N GLY A 370 -21.56 -4.30 -8.27
CA GLY A 370 -21.14 -5.70 -8.31
C GLY A 370 -22.03 -6.66 -7.50
N ALA A 371 -21.85 -7.97 -7.75
CA ALA A 371 -22.54 -9.06 -7.06
C ALA A 371 -21.98 -9.34 -5.64
N ALA A 372 -21.47 -8.32 -4.97
CA ALA A 372 -20.80 -8.46 -3.68
C ALA A 372 -21.76 -8.98 -2.61
N PRO A 373 -21.35 -9.94 -1.77
CA PRO A 373 -22.12 -10.29 -0.58
C PRO A 373 -22.15 -9.10 0.38
N ARG A 374 -23.34 -8.79 0.92
CA ARG A 374 -23.58 -7.65 1.81
C ARG A 374 -24.37 -8.10 3.04
N GLY A 375 -23.96 -7.66 4.22
CA GLY A 375 -24.55 -8.08 5.48
C GLY A 375 -23.68 -7.73 6.68
N LEU A 376 -23.97 -8.40 7.80
CA LEU A 376 -23.16 -8.34 9.01
C LEU A 376 -22.28 -9.59 9.11
N GLU A 377 -20.97 -9.42 9.03
CA GLU A 377 -20.00 -10.48 9.32
C GLU A 377 -19.96 -10.70 10.85
N LEU A 378 -19.99 -11.96 11.25
CA LEU A 378 -19.86 -12.41 12.63
C LEU A 378 -18.41 -12.80 12.96
N ALA A 379 -18.10 -12.97 14.23
CA ALA A 379 -16.76 -13.29 14.73
C ALA A 379 -16.16 -14.59 14.13
N ASP A 380 -17.00 -15.53 13.71
CA ASP A 380 -16.62 -16.80 13.06
C ASP A 380 -16.46 -16.69 11.53
N GLY A 381 -16.70 -15.50 10.95
CA GLY A 381 -16.69 -15.25 9.51
C GLY A 381 -18.01 -15.51 8.80
N THR A 382 -19.06 -15.95 9.51
CA THR A 382 -20.39 -16.13 8.93
C THR A 382 -20.99 -14.76 8.58
N LEU A 383 -21.64 -14.64 7.42
CA LEU A 383 -22.32 -13.42 7.00
C LEU A 383 -23.84 -13.54 7.17
N VAL A 384 -24.44 -12.65 7.97
CA VAL A 384 -25.90 -12.48 8.05
C VAL A 384 -26.34 -11.47 6.98
N PRO A 385 -27.03 -11.89 5.90
CA PRO A 385 -27.33 -11.03 4.77
C PRO A 385 -28.44 -10.01 5.08
N PHE A 386 -28.52 -8.97 4.24
CA PHE A 386 -29.68 -8.07 4.23
C PHE A 386 -30.97 -8.80 3.82
N ALA A 387 -32.08 -8.40 4.43
CA ALA A 387 -33.41 -8.91 4.13
C ALA A 387 -34.07 -8.09 3.01
N GLY A 388 -34.47 -8.75 1.93
CA GLY A 388 -35.23 -8.15 0.82
C GLY A 388 -34.44 -7.13 -0.02
N PRO A 389 -35.09 -6.46 -0.99
CA PRO A 389 -34.46 -5.43 -1.80
C PRO A 389 -34.23 -4.15 -0.99
N TRP A 390 -33.26 -3.34 -1.41
CA TRP A 390 -33.00 -2.04 -0.79
C TRP A 390 -34.10 -1.05 -1.17
N ARG A 391 -34.51 -0.20 -0.22
CA ARG A 391 -35.36 0.96 -0.50
C ARG A 391 -34.50 2.15 -0.84
N PHE A 392 -34.95 2.99 -1.76
CA PHE A 392 -34.21 4.18 -2.15
C PHE A 392 -35.06 5.45 -2.22
N TYR A 393 -34.41 6.57 -1.98
CA TYR A 393 -34.95 7.91 -2.21
C TYR A 393 -33.99 8.70 -3.09
N GLN A 394 -34.50 9.14 -4.23
CA GLN A 394 -33.77 10.01 -5.15
C GLN A 394 -33.74 11.44 -4.59
N GLY A 395 -32.55 11.91 -4.24
CA GLY A 395 -32.29 13.27 -3.81
C GLY A 395 -32.11 14.23 -4.97
N ARG A 396 -31.39 15.32 -4.73
CA ARG A 396 -31.09 16.31 -5.76
C ARG A 396 -29.97 15.86 -6.69
N ALA A 397 -29.96 16.42 -7.90
CA ALA A 397 -28.74 16.42 -8.69
C ALA A 397 -27.64 17.22 -7.99
N LEU A 398 -26.43 16.67 -7.97
CA LEU A 398 -25.23 17.26 -7.39
C LEU A 398 -24.01 16.63 -8.07
N THR A 399 -23.20 17.44 -8.76
CA THR A 399 -22.14 16.96 -9.67
C THR A 399 -20.84 17.70 -9.40
N GLY A 400 -19.69 17.05 -9.64
CA GLY A 400 -18.36 17.69 -9.54
C GLY A 400 -17.85 17.93 -8.12
N GLU A 401 -18.63 17.50 -7.12
CA GLU A 401 -18.28 17.62 -5.71
C GLU A 401 -17.30 16.53 -5.25
N LYS A 402 -16.49 16.86 -4.23
CA LYS A 402 -15.57 15.91 -3.59
C LYS A 402 -15.71 15.94 -2.08
N ILE A 403 -15.88 14.77 -1.48
CA ILE A 403 -15.91 14.61 -0.03
C ILE A 403 -14.56 14.03 0.42
N ALA A 404 -13.84 14.74 1.29
CA ALA A 404 -12.58 14.24 1.81
C ALA A 404 -12.79 12.96 2.64
N PRO A 405 -12.05 11.86 2.38
CA PRO A 405 -12.18 10.61 3.11
C PRO A 405 -11.82 10.78 4.59
N ALA A 406 -12.20 9.81 5.41
CA ALA A 406 -11.65 9.70 6.74
C ALA A 406 -10.15 9.32 6.64
N PRO A 407 -9.26 9.86 7.48
CA PRO A 407 -7.82 9.66 7.31
C PRO A 407 -7.34 8.25 7.67
N TRP A 408 -8.21 7.37 8.19
CA TRP A 408 -7.93 5.95 8.41
C TRP A 408 -8.51 5.04 7.32
N ASP A 409 -9.24 5.59 6.34
CA ASP A 409 -9.94 4.82 5.31
C ASP A 409 -9.02 4.45 4.15
N VAL A 410 -8.85 3.15 3.90
CA VAL A 410 -8.06 2.62 2.79
C VAL A 410 -8.88 2.79 1.50
N PRO A 411 -8.29 3.28 0.39
CA PRO A 411 -6.85 3.40 0.13
C PRO A 411 -6.20 4.76 0.42
N ASN A 412 -6.94 5.71 1.00
CA ASN A 412 -6.46 7.09 1.23
C ASN A 412 -5.93 7.33 2.64
N SER A 413 -5.67 6.26 3.38
CA SER A 413 -5.35 6.34 4.79
C SER A 413 -3.95 6.92 5.02
N LEU A 414 -3.73 7.45 6.22
CA LEU A 414 -2.44 7.97 6.65
C LEU A 414 -1.82 6.99 7.66
N ALA A 415 -0.61 6.52 7.37
CA ALA A 415 0.19 5.59 8.19
C ALA A 415 -0.43 4.22 8.51
N THR A 416 -1.68 3.93 8.17
CA THR A 416 -2.35 2.73 8.69
C THR A 416 -1.78 1.42 8.15
N LEU A 417 -1.19 1.44 6.95
CA LEU A 417 -0.53 0.26 6.37
C LEU A 417 0.90 0.13 6.87
N HIS A 418 1.61 1.23 7.17
CA HIS A 418 2.85 1.16 7.93
C HIS A 418 2.62 0.45 9.26
N ASN A 419 1.60 0.90 9.99
CA ASN A 419 1.23 0.36 11.30
C ASN A 419 0.89 -1.14 11.28
N GLY A 420 0.15 -1.59 10.25
CA GLY A 420 -0.33 -2.97 10.16
C GLY A 420 0.58 -3.92 9.37
N MET A 421 1.38 -3.41 8.42
CA MET A 421 2.14 -4.21 7.46
C MET A 421 3.65 -3.94 7.43
N ILE A 422 4.19 -2.94 8.14
CA ILE A 422 5.63 -2.64 8.16
C ILE A 422 6.19 -2.63 9.59
N ALA A 423 5.58 -1.86 10.48
CA ALA A 423 5.91 -1.79 11.91
C ALA A 423 5.97 -3.15 12.63
N PRO A 424 5.10 -4.15 12.35
CA PRO A 424 5.07 -5.40 13.11
C PRO A 424 6.35 -6.25 12.99
N PHE A 425 7.19 -6.00 11.98
CA PHE A 425 8.50 -6.65 11.84
C PHE A 425 9.66 -5.65 11.78
N ALA A 426 9.48 -4.47 12.37
CA ALA A 426 10.53 -3.47 12.50
C ALA A 426 11.82 -4.07 13.09
N GLY A 427 12.95 -3.75 12.46
CA GLY A 427 14.26 -4.28 12.83
C GLY A 427 14.61 -5.66 12.25
N TYR A 428 13.77 -6.24 11.38
CA TYR A 428 14.18 -7.38 10.55
C TYR A 428 15.35 -6.98 9.65
N GLY A 429 16.35 -7.85 9.52
CA GLY A 429 17.52 -7.56 8.69
C GLY A 429 17.17 -7.58 7.21
N LEU A 430 17.53 -6.53 6.47
CA LEU A 430 17.26 -6.41 5.03
C LEU A 430 18.54 -6.06 4.25
N LYS A 431 18.74 -6.70 3.09
CA LYS A 431 19.78 -6.33 2.11
C LYS A 431 19.39 -5.08 1.32
N LEU A 432 18.11 -4.96 0.94
CA LEU A 432 17.56 -3.84 0.16
C LEU A 432 16.04 -3.77 0.30
N ALA A 433 15.45 -2.64 -0.11
CA ALA A 433 14.03 -2.47 -0.34
C ALA A 433 13.74 -2.06 -1.79
N ALA A 434 12.64 -2.56 -2.37
CA ALA A 434 12.12 -2.18 -3.67
C ALA A 434 10.69 -1.63 -3.53
N TRP A 435 10.40 -0.55 -4.25
CA TRP A 435 9.15 0.19 -4.16
C TRP A 435 8.54 0.42 -5.54
N TYR A 436 7.29 -0.01 -5.74
CA TYR A 436 6.53 0.24 -6.97
C TYR A 436 5.13 0.75 -6.64
N GLN A 437 5.02 2.08 -6.63
CA GLN A 437 3.79 2.81 -6.38
C GLN A 437 3.91 4.20 -6.98
N GLY A 438 2.77 4.81 -7.27
CA GLY A 438 2.66 6.23 -7.58
C GLY A 438 1.35 6.60 -8.25
N GLU A 439 0.68 5.62 -8.86
CA GLU A 439 -0.53 5.77 -9.66
C GLU A 439 -1.64 6.45 -8.85
N SER A 440 -1.80 6.06 -7.59
CA SER A 440 -2.82 6.61 -6.68
C SER A 440 -2.51 8.02 -6.17
N ASN A 441 -1.30 8.53 -6.44
CA ASN A 441 -0.85 9.89 -6.14
C ASN A 441 -0.62 10.74 -7.42
N ALA A 442 -0.93 10.21 -8.60
CA ALA A 442 -0.77 10.94 -9.86
C ALA A 442 -1.53 12.27 -9.82
N GLY A 443 -0.86 13.36 -10.22
CA GLY A 443 -1.36 14.73 -10.07
C GLY A 443 -0.96 15.44 -8.76
N GLU A 444 -0.20 14.79 -7.88
CA GLU A 444 0.29 15.38 -6.62
C GLU A 444 1.83 15.35 -6.50
N ALA A 445 2.52 15.46 -7.63
CA ALA A 445 3.97 15.30 -7.76
C ALA A 445 4.79 16.09 -6.74
N SER A 446 4.40 17.33 -6.43
CA SER A 446 5.13 18.17 -5.49
C SER A 446 5.21 17.58 -4.08
N ILE A 447 4.09 17.10 -3.52
CA ILE A 447 4.15 16.41 -2.22
C ILE A 447 4.74 15.02 -2.38
N TYR A 448 4.50 14.35 -3.50
CA TYR A 448 4.95 12.98 -3.70
C TYR A 448 6.48 12.87 -3.60
N ARG A 449 7.20 13.87 -4.14
CA ARG A 449 8.65 13.98 -3.97
C ARG A 449 9.08 14.02 -2.51
N GLU A 450 8.42 14.85 -1.69
CA GLU A 450 8.68 14.96 -0.25
C GLU A 450 8.37 13.64 0.47
N LEU A 451 7.23 13.02 0.16
CA LEU A 451 6.80 11.73 0.72
C LEU A 451 7.74 10.59 0.34
N MET A 452 8.26 10.56 -0.90
CA MET A 452 9.21 9.55 -1.34
C MET A 452 10.53 9.63 -0.56
N THR A 453 11.10 10.82 -0.42
CA THR A 453 12.28 11.04 0.42
C THR A 453 12.02 10.63 1.87
N LEU A 454 10.83 10.95 2.38
CA LEU A 454 10.42 10.60 3.74
C LEU A 454 10.25 9.09 3.93
N LEU A 455 9.64 8.37 2.97
CA LEU A 455 9.47 6.91 2.98
C LEU A 455 10.81 6.19 3.08
N MET A 456 11.76 6.55 2.20
CA MET A 456 13.10 5.94 2.20
C MET A 456 13.80 6.12 3.55
N ALA A 457 13.76 7.34 4.10
CA ALA A 457 14.34 7.63 5.41
C ALA A 457 13.60 6.92 6.57
N ASP A 458 12.28 6.83 6.50
CA ASP A 458 11.44 6.17 7.51
C ASP A 458 11.69 4.67 7.58
N TRP A 459 11.77 4.00 6.44
CA TRP A 459 12.04 2.55 6.40
C TRP A 459 13.45 2.23 6.87
N ARG A 460 14.45 3.06 6.52
CA ARG A 460 15.82 2.94 7.05
C ARG A 460 15.84 3.02 8.57
N ARG A 461 15.07 3.92 9.18
CA ARG A 461 14.91 3.98 10.65
C ARG A 461 14.18 2.75 11.18
N THR A 462 13.06 2.38 10.55
CA THR A 462 12.22 1.25 10.97
C THR A 462 12.98 -0.06 11.00
N PHE A 463 13.88 -0.29 10.03
CA PHE A 463 14.71 -1.49 9.93
C PHE A 463 16.11 -1.35 10.50
N ALA A 464 16.41 -0.24 11.20
CA ALA A 464 17.73 0.05 11.76
C ALA A 464 18.88 -0.11 10.74
N ALA A 465 18.65 0.34 9.50
CA ALA A 465 19.56 0.20 8.37
C ALA A 465 19.74 1.58 7.69
N PRO A 466 20.61 2.47 8.20
CA PRO A 466 20.73 3.86 7.73
C PRO A 466 21.18 4.00 6.26
N GLU A 467 21.84 2.99 5.72
CA GLU A 467 22.32 2.93 4.33
C GLU A 467 21.56 1.89 3.49
N LEU A 468 20.35 1.48 3.92
CA LEU A 468 19.55 0.48 3.18
C LEU A 468 19.40 0.92 1.72
N PRO A 469 19.88 0.11 0.75
CA PRO A 469 19.62 0.34 -0.66
C PRO A 469 18.11 0.37 -0.92
N PHE A 470 17.66 1.38 -1.65
CA PHE A 470 16.23 1.62 -1.88
C PHE A 470 15.94 1.84 -3.37
N PHE A 471 15.23 0.92 -4.00
CA PHE A 471 14.99 0.98 -5.44
C PHE A 471 13.56 1.36 -5.74
N VAL A 472 13.37 2.38 -6.57
CA VAL A 472 12.05 2.87 -6.99
C VAL A 472 11.83 2.48 -8.44
N VAL A 473 10.69 1.83 -8.71
CA VAL A 473 10.23 1.63 -10.09
C VAL A 473 9.47 2.88 -10.51
N GLN A 474 9.95 3.54 -11.57
CA GLN A 474 9.27 4.70 -12.13
C GLN A 474 7.96 4.26 -12.78
N LEU A 475 6.92 5.10 -12.70
CA LEU A 475 5.65 4.78 -13.37
C LEU A 475 5.83 4.56 -14.87
N THR A 476 5.21 3.48 -15.36
CA THR A 476 5.19 3.16 -16.79
C THR A 476 4.31 4.14 -17.59
N SER A 477 4.25 3.98 -18.91
CA SER A 477 3.27 4.61 -19.80
C SER A 477 1.87 4.08 -19.54
N TYR A 478 0.92 4.98 -19.25
CA TYR A 478 -0.50 4.62 -19.08
C TYR A 478 -1.38 5.78 -19.53
N GLY A 479 -2.42 5.51 -20.33
CA GLY A 479 -3.34 6.52 -20.83
C GLY A 479 -3.29 6.70 -22.35
N LYS A 480 -4.06 7.68 -22.83
CA LYS A 480 -4.15 8.00 -24.26
C LYS A 480 -2.82 8.61 -24.73
N PRO A 481 -2.21 8.12 -25.82
CA PRO A 481 -1.04 8.77 -26.42
C PRO A 481 -1.34 10.22 -26.78
N SER A 482 -0.40 11.11 -26.51
CA SER A 482 -0.49 12.50 -26.95
C SER A 482 0.15 12.68 -28.32
N THR A 483 -0.49 13.50 -29.17
CA THR A 483 0.05 13.93 -30.47
C THR A 483 0.55 15.37 -30.45
N ALA A 484 0.43 16.06 -29.32
CA ALA A 484 0.92 17.41 -29.08
C ALA A 484 1.40 17.53 -27.61
N PRO A 485 2.24 18.52 -27.28
CA PRO A 485 2.61 18.77 -25.89
C PRO A 485 1.39 19.05 -25.00
N VAL A 486 1.37 18.44 -23.83
CA VAL A 486 0.28 18.55 -22.85
C VAL A 486 0.85 18.76 -21.44
N GLN A 487 0.02 19.23 -20.51
CA GLN A 487 0.31 19.04 -19.10
C GLN A 487 -0.07 17.62 -18.70
N SER A 488 0.67 17.03 -17.77
CA SER A 488 0.51 15.62 -17.42
C SER A 488 0.98 15.39 -15.99
N GLY A 489 0.01 15.22 -15.08
CA GLY A 489 0.28 14.89 -13.68
C GLY A 489 0.98 13.54 -13.50
N TRP A 490 0.92 12.66 -14.51
CA TRP A 490 1.62 11.39 -14.54
C TRP A 490 3.12 11.57 -14.81
N ALA A 491 3.48 12.34 -15.84
CA ALA A 491 4.87 12.73 -16.11
C ALA A 491 5.51 13.54 -14.98
N GLU A 492 4.76 14.47 -14.38
CA GLU A 492 5.22 15.20 -13.18
C GLU A 492 5.56 14.24 -12.03
N LEU A 493 4.75 13.19 -11.83
CA LEU A 493 5.01 12.19 -10.79
C LEU A 493 6.23 11.30 -11.13
N ARG A 494 6.41 10.91 -12.40
CA ARG A 494 7.64 10.21 -12.84
C ARG A 494 8.89 11.04 -12.54
N GLU A 495 8.82 12.34 -12.78
CA GLU A 495 9.90 13.26 -12.45
C GLU A 495 10.10 13.37 -10.93
N ALA A 496 9.02 13.45 -10.15
CA ALA A 496 9.12 13.45 -8.69
C ALA A 496 9.83 12.20 -8.13
N GLN A 497 9.54 11.02 -8.70
CA GLN A 497 10.27 9.77 -8.40
C GLN A 497 11.76 9.90 -8.74
N ALA A 498 12.09 10.38 -9.93
CA ALA A 498 13.48 10.55 -10.36
C ALA A 498 14.24 11.57 -9.50
N GLN A 499 13.61 12.69 -9.14
CA GLN A 499 14.21 13.72 -8.30
C GLN A 499 14.47 13.23 -6.88
N ALA A 500 13.52 12.50 -6.27
CA ALA A 500 13.70 11.94 -4.93
C ALA A 500 14.84 10.92 -4.89
N VAL A 501 14.92 10.02 -5.88
CA VAL A 501 16.00 9.03 -6.00
C VAL A 501 17.35 9.70 -6.23
N ALA A 502 17.42 10.71 -7.11
CA ALA A 502 18.67 11.40 -7.43
C ALA A 502 19.32 12.13 -6.24
N GLN A 503 18.57 12.41 -5.18
CA GLN A 503 19.06 13.03 -3.95
C GLN A 503 19.62 12.04 -2.93
N ASP A 504 19.55 10.74 -3.22
CA ASP A 504 19.90 9.68 -2.29
C ASP A 504 20.98 8.75 -2.87
N ALA A 505 22.15 8.74 -2.25
CA ALA A 505 23.31 7.99 -2.73
C ALA A 505 23.14 6.46 -2.65
N HIS A 506 22.15 5.95 -1.92
CA HIS A 506 21.83 4.53 -1.79
C HIS A 506 20.54 4.17 -2.53
N ALA A 507 19.94 5.10 -3.27
CA ALA A 507 18.75 4.84 -4.06
C ALA A 507 19.06 4.58 -5.54
N GLY A 508 18.14 3.89 -6.22
CA GLY A 508 18.23 3.62 -7.65
C GLY A 508 16.85 3.68 -8.31
N LEU A 509 16.80 4.16 -9.56
CA LEU A 509 15.56 4.29 -10.32
C LEU A 509 15.53 3.26 -11.45
N ALA A 510 14.49 2.43 -11.50
CA ALA A 510 14.19 1.58 -12.64
C ALA A 510 13.15 2.27 -13.52
N VAL A 511 13.59 2.83 -14.66
CA VAL A 511 12.71 3.44 -15.66
C VAL A 511 11.92 2.34 -16.38
N THR A 512 10.63 2.54 -16.66
CA THR A 512 9.75 1.53 -17.29
C THR A 512 8.85 2.08 -18.41
N LEU A 513 9.19 3.24 -18.97
CA LEU A 513 8.40 3.91 -20.01
C LEU A 513 8.19 3.09 -21.29
N ASP A 514 9.12 2.19 -21.58
CA ASP A 514 9.24 1.39 -22.80
C ASP A 514 8.58 0.01 -22.71
N VAL A 515 8.10 -0.40 -21.53
CA VAL A 515 7.52 -1.73 -21.30
C VAL A 515 6.06 -1.62 -20.90
N GLY A 516 5.26 -2.61 -21.31
CA GLY A 516 3.83 -2.69 -21.01
C GLY A 516 2.91 -2.32 -22.16
N ASP A 517 1.61 -2.30 -21.86
CA ASP A 517 0.58 -1.75 -22.74
C ASP A 517 0.12 -0.42 -22.13
N ARG A 518 0.16 0.65 -22.93
CA ARG A 518 -0.26 1.98 -22.49
C ARG A 518 -1.73 2.08 -22.12
N PHE A 519 -2.58 1.13 -22.50
CA PHE A 519 -3.98 1.10 -22.12
C PHE A 519 -4.25 0.25 -20.87
N ASP A 520 -3.22 -0.40 -20.33
CA ASP A 520 -3.27 -1.17 -19.10
C ASP A 520 -2.40 -0.50 -18.03
N ILE A 521 -3.02 -0.08 -16.93
CA ILE A 521 -2.32 0.54 -15.81
C ILE A 521 -1.39 -0.47 -15.11
N HIS A 522 -1.59 -1.78 -15.34
CA HIS A 522 -0.82 -2.88 -14.78
C HIS A 522 0.02 -3.59 -15.85
N PRO A 523 1.11 -2.98 -16.35
CA PRO A 523 1.91 -3.58 -17.41
C PRO A 523 2.40 -4.98 -17.03
N THR A 524 2.05 -5.96 -17.86
CA THR A 524 2.25 -7.40 -17.59
C THR A 524 3.69 -7.89 -17.80
N GLN A 525 4.55 -7.08 -18.42
CA GLN A 525 5.97 -7.37 -18.68
C GLN A 525 6.86 -7.21 -17.43
N LYS A 526 6.47 -7.83 -16.30
CA LYS A 526 7.14 -7.68 -14.99
C LYS A 526 8.56 -8.26 -14.94
N THR A 527 8.90 -9.18 -15.84
CA THR A 527 10.26 -9.73 -15.93
C THR A 527 11.29 -8.63 -16.19
N VAL A 528 11.03 -7.73 -17.13
CA VAL A 528 11.95 -6.62 -17.45
C VAL A 528 12.13 -5.68 -16.27
N VAL A 529 11.03 -5.40 -15.55
CA VAL A 529 11.07 -4.56 -14.34
C VAL A 529 11.95 -5.20 -13.26
N GLY A 530 11.75 -6.48 -12.97
CA GLY A 530 12.56 -7.22 -11.99
C GLY A 530 14.04 -7.29 -12.38
N GLU A 531 14.35 -7.50 -13.66
CA GLU A 531 15.73 -7.53 -14.16
C GLU A 531 16.43 -6.17 -14.07
N ARG A 532 15.70 -5.07 -14.30
CA ARG A 532 16.21 -3.71 -14.08
C ARG A 532 16.51 -3.47 -12.60
N LEU A 533 15.64 -3.89 -11.69
CA LEU A 533 15.92 -3.83 -10.26
C LEU A 533 17.13 -4.69 -9.86
N ALA A 534 17.30 -5.87 -10.45
CA ALA A 534 18.48 -6.71 -10.22
C ALA A 534 19.78 -6.03 -10.71
N ARG A 535 19.74 -5.29 -11.82
CA ARG A 535 20.89 -4.47 -12.28
C ARG A 535 21.23 -3.39 -11.24
N LEU A 536 20.24 -2.69 -10.69
CA LEU A 536 20.46 -1.71 -9.62
C LEU A 536 21.08 -2.38 -8.38
N ALA A 537 20.55 -3.52 -7.98
CA ALA A 537 21.04 -4.29 -6.84
C ALA A 537 22.52 -4.65 -6.99
N ARG A 538 22.92 -5.19 -8.15
CA ARG A 538 24.31 -5.57 -8.42
C ARG A 538 25.28 -4.42 -8.16
N VAL A 539 24.95 -3.21 -8.62
CA VAL A 539 25.81 -2.03 -8.45
C VAL A 539 25.72 -1.46 -7.04
N ILE A 540 24.52 -1.23 -6.53
CA ILE A 540 24.30 -0.45 -5.30
C ILE A 540 24.38 -1.33 -4.05
N ALA A 541 23.77 -2.51 -4.06
CA ALA A 541 23.70 -3.40 -2.90
C ALA A 541 24.87 -4.41 -2.85
N TYR A 542 25.42 -4.81 -4.00
CA TYR A 542 26.52 -5.77 -4.10
C TYR A 542 27.87 -5.15 -4.51
N GLY A 543 27.90 -3.85 -4.84
CA GLY A 543 29.15 -3.13 -5.13
C GLY A 543 29.84 -3.56 -6.42
N GLN A 544 29.13 -4.22 -7.34
CA GLN A 544 29.69 -4.60 -8.64
C GLN A 544 29.96 -3.33 -9.49
N PRO A 545 31.00 -3.33 -10.34
CA PRO A 545 31.25 -2.22 -11.25
C PRO A 545 30.06 -1.98 -12.20
N GLY A 546 29.71 -0.72 -12.41
CA GLY A 546 28.62 -0.35 -13.31
C GLY A 546 28.02 1.01 -12.99
N LEU A 547 27.02 1.42 -13.78
CA LEU A 547 26.26 2.65 -13.55
C LEU A 547 25.01 2.34 -12.74
N ARG A 548 24.70 3.26 -11.82
CA ARG A 548 23.62 3.12 -10.82
C ARG A 548 22.21 3.30 -11.38
N SER A 549 22.07 3.73 -12.64
CA SER A 549 20.80 3.80 -13.36
C SER A 549 21.06 3.75 -14.87
N GLY A 550 20.04 4.03 -15.66
CA GLY A 550 20.15 4.40 -17.08
C GLY A 550 20.28 5.92 -17.25
N PRO A 551 20.09 6.45 -18.46
CA PRO A 551 20.28 7.86 -18.74
C PRO A 551 19.37 8.78 -17.93
N GLU A 552 19.99 9.71 -17.21
CA GLU A 552 19.32 10.76 -16.44
C GLU A 552 19.78 12.14 -16.92
N VAL A 553 18.86 13.10 -17.01
CA VAL A 553 19.23 14.47 -17.36
C VAL A 553 20.13 15.08 -16.27
N ALA A 554 21.24 15.66 -16.70
CA ALA A 554 22.18 16.39 -15.85
C ALA A 554 21.98 17.91 -15.96
N GLY A 555 21.64 18.41 -17.16
CA GLY A 555 21.40 19.84 -17.39
C GLY A 555 21.03 20.13 -18.84
N VAL A 556 20.58 21.36 -19.09
CA VAL A 556 20.23 21.85 -20.44
C VAL A 556 20.89 23.20 -20.64
N SER A 557 21.68 23.35 -21.69
CA SER A 557 22.46 24.55 -21.98
C SER A 557 22.19 25.09 -23.39
N ARG A 558 22.43 26.39 -23.58
CA ARG A 558 22.36 27.04 -24.90
C ARG A 558 23.67 26.86 -25.68
N SER A 559 23.57 26.57 -26.97
CA SER A 559 24.70 26.51 -27.89
C SER A 559 24.31 27.10 -29.25
N GLY A 560 24.62 28.38 -29.49
CA GLY A 560 24.22 29.06 -30.72
C GLY A 560 22.70 29.06 -30.90
N SER A 561 22.20 28.50 -32.00
CA SER A 561 20.77 28.32 -32.28
C SER A 561 20.14 27.10 -31.59
N ASP A 562 20.94 26.28 -30.93
CA ASP A 562 20.55 24.96 -30.46
C ASP A 562 20.48 24.90 -28.94
N LEU A 563 19.72 23.94 -28.42
CA LEU A 563 19.79 23.54 -27.02
C LEU A 563 20.51 22.20 -26.91
N VAL A 564 21.32 22.03 -25.88
CA VAL A 564 22.06 20.78 -25.62
C VAL A 564 21.62 20.22 -24.27
N VAL A 565 20.99 19.05 -24.31
CA VAL A 565 20.63 18.27 -23.13
C VAL A 565 21.78 17.33 -22.81
N ARG A 566 22.38 17.48 -21.63
CA ARG A 566 23.43 16.57 -21.15
C ARG A 566 22.82 15.50 -20.25
N TYR A 567 23.23 14.26 -20.46
CA TYR A 567 22.86 13.13 -19.63
C TYR A 567 24.04 12.63 -18.79
N ARG A 568 23.72 11.99 -17.67
CA ARG A 568 24.64 11.18 -16.86
C ARG A 568 24.15 9.75 -16.82
N ASN A 569 24.94 8.85 -16.23
CA ASN A 569 24.62 7.42 -16.12
C ASN A 569 24.38 6.73 -17.49
N VAL A 570 25.07 7.21 -18.54
CA VAL A 570 24.97 6.66 -19.90
C VAL A 570 26.01 5.56 -20.11
N THR A 571 25.56 4.34 -20.38
CA THR A 571 26.44 3.23 -20.79
C THR A 571 26.66 3.28 -22.30
N GLY A 572 27.90 3.31 -22.80
CA GLY A 572 28.18 3.15 -24.24
C GLY A 572 27.64 4.24 -25.18
N GLY A 573 27.15 5.37 -24.64
CA GLY A 573 26.53 6.45 -25.42
C GLY A 573 25.03 6.27 -25.67
N LEU A 574 24.37 7.39 -25.94
CA LEU A 574 22.96 7.47 -26.29
C LEU A 574 22.74 7.07 -27.75
N HIS A 575 21.67 6.32 -27.99
CA HIS A 575 21.24 5.93 -29.32
C HIS A 575 19.72 5.83 -29.41
N THR A 576 19.21 5.66 -30.63
CA THR A 576 17.78 5.64 -30.91
C THR A 576 17.36 4.32 -31.53
N TYR A 577 16.19 3.81 -31.13
CA TYR A 577 15.54 2.71 -31.84
C TYR A 577 14.61 3.22 -32.94
N SER A 578 14.51 2.41 -34.00
CA SER A 578 13.52 2.54 -35.10
C SER A 578 13.56 3.83 -35.94
N ALA A 579 14.37 4.83 -35.59
CA ALA A 579 14.56 6.08 -36.33
C ALA A 579 15.95 6.68 -36.05
N GLY A 580 16.46 7.52 -36.95
CA GLY A 580 17.73 8.24 -36.79
C GLY A 580 17.66 9.50 -35.92
N GLN A 581 16.46 9.90 -35.49
CA GLN A 581 16.24 11.03 -34.59
C GLN A 581 15.63 10.53 -33.28
N ALA A 582 15.98 11.21 -32.19
CA ALA A 582 15.32 11.00 -30.91
C ALA A 582 13.97 11.72 -30.91
N ILE A 583 12.95 11.10 -30.35
CA ILE A 583 11.59 11.67 -30.26
C ILE A 583 11.18 11.93 -28.81
N GLY A 584 10.16 12.78 -28.62
CA GLY A 584 9.59 13.07 -27.30
C GLY A 584 10.21 14.26 -26.58
N PHE A 585 11.06 15.06 -27.24
CA PHE A 585 11.60 16.32 -26.70
C PHE A 585 10.69 17.51 -27.03
N GLU A 586 10.49 18.37 -26.04
CA GLU A 586 9.70 19.59 -26.16
C GLU A 586 10.53 20.79 -25.72
N ALA A 587 10.46 21.89 -26.49
CA ALA A 587 10.99 23.20 -26.08
C ALA A 587 9.83 24.11 -25.68
N CYS A 588 9.91 24.73 -24.51
CA CYS A 588 8.81 25.48 -23.93
C CYS A 588 9.16 26.94 -23.66
N ALA A 589 8.28 27.85 -24.09
CA ALA A 589 8.28 29.27 -23.74
C ALA A 589 7.15 29.55 -22.76
N GLY A 590 7.48 29.61 -21.46
CA GLY A 590 6.46 29.52 -20.41
C GLY A 590 5.76 28.17 -20.44
N ASP A 591 4.43 28.17 -20.50
CA ASP A 591 3.61 26.95 -20.57
C ASP A 591 3.36 26.45 -22.00
N ALA A 592 3.71 27.26 -23.01
CA ALA A 592 3.57 26.88 -24.41
C ALA A 592 4.76 26.03 -24.84
N CYS A 593 4.53 24.74 -25.08
CA CYS A 593 5.54 23.78 -25.51
C CYS A 593 5.30 23.33 -26.96
N ARG A 594 6.37 23.00 -27.67
CA ARG A 594 6.33 22.37 -29.00
C ARG A 594 7.31 21.21 -29.08
N TYR A 595 6.96 20.14 -29.78
CA TYR A 595 7.93 19.09 -30.11
C TYR A 595 9.06 19.65 -30.98
N VAL A 596 10.28 19.20 -30.72
CA VAL A 596 11.49 19.60 -31.46
C VAL A 596 12.27 18.37 -31.92
N PRO A 597 12.92 18.42 -33.09
CA PRO A 597 13.84 17.37 -33.52
C PRO A 597 15.01 17.25 -32.54
N ALA A 598 15.54 16.05 -32.40
CA ALA A 598 16.60 15.77 -31.45
C ALA A 598 17.61 14.74 -32.01
N GLU A 599 18.89 14.98 -31.74
CA GLU A 599 20.01 14.16 -32.21
C GLU A 599 20.84 13.66 -31.02
N ALA A 600 20.88 12.34 -30.83
CA ALA A 600 21.74 11.73 -29.82
C ALA A 600 23.21 11.75 -30.27
N ARG A 601 24.10 12.25 -29.39
CA ARG A 601 25.55 12.36 -29.62
C ARG A 601 26.31 12.07 -28.32
N GLY A 602 26.87 10.88 -28.20
CA GLY A 602 27.61 10.48 -26.99
C GLY A 602 26.71 10.51 -25.76
N ASP A 603 27.02 11.34 -24.77
CA ASP A 603 26.22 11.56 -23.56
C ASP A 603 25.26 12.76 -23.67
N THR A 604 25.08 13.32 -24.87
CA THR A 604 24.24 14.50 -25.10
C THR A 604 23.15 14.25 -26.12
N VAL A 605 22.10 15.07 -26.06
CA VAL A 605 21.12 15.23 -27.13
C VAL A 605 21.14 16.69 -27.55
N VAL A 606 21.39 16.94 -28.84
CA VAL A 606 21.31 18.26 -29.45
C VAL A 606 19.89 18.47 -29.97
N LEU A 607 19.30 19.63 -29.72
CA LEU A 607 17.98 20.06 -30.19
C LEU A 607 18.18 21.21 -31.19
N PRO A 608 18.33 20.92 -32.50
CA PRO A 608 18.68 21.92 -33.49
C PRO A 608 17.61 23.00 -33.62
N GLY A 609 18.01 24.27 -33.59
CA GLY A 609 17.10 25.42 -33.72
C GLY A 609 16.10 25.57 -32.56
N ALA A 610 16.28 24.84 -31.45
CA ALA A 610 15.38 24.91 -30.30
C ALA A 610 15.64 26.12 -29.39
N ASN A 611 16.80 26.80 -29.53
CA ASN A 611 17.14 28.00 -28.77
C ASN A 611 16.44 29.25 -29.33
N ALA A 612 15.11 29.20 -29.41
CA ALA A 612 14.28 30.32 -29.86
C ALA A 612 14.00 31.32 -28.73
N ALA A 613 13.64 32.55 -29.10
CA ALA A 613 13.28 33.58 -28.14
C ALA A 613 12.15 33.11 -27.20
N GLY A 614 12.32 33.36 -25.90
CA GLY A 614 11.34 32.99 -24.87
C GLY A 614 11.40 31.54 -24.40
N VAL A 615 12.18 30.65 -25.03
CA VAL A 615 12.35 29.27 -24.54
C VAL A 615 13.15 29.27 -23.24
N THR A 616 12.54 28.77 -22.17
CA THR A 616 13.10 28.75 -20.80
C THR A 616 13.27 27.35 -20.24
N LYS A 617 12.64 26.33 -20.82
CA LYS A 617 12.73 24.95 -20.35
C LYS A 617 12.61 23.93 -21.48
N VAL A 618 13.15 22.74 -21.24
CA VAL A 618 13.02 21.55 -22.10
C VAL A 618 12.34 20.45 -21.31
N ARG A 619 11.45 19.71 -21.97
CA ARG A 619 10.84 18.50 -21.44
C ARG A 619 11.21 17.30 -22.30
N TYR A 620 11.25 16.12 -21.70
CA TYR A 620 11.37 14.85 -22.41
C TYR A 620 10.35 13.85 -21.86
N ALA A 621 9.69 13.12 -22.76
CA ALA A 621 8.69 12.09 -22.43
C ALA A 621 7.54 12.61 -21.54
N TRP A 622 7.11 13.86 -21.78
CA TRP A 622 6.18 14.59 -20.91
C TRP A 622 4.71 14.41 -21.31
N SER A 623 4.21 13.19 -21.13
CA SER A 623 2.77 12.89 -21.20
C SER A 623 2.48 11.61 -20.42
N ASP A 624 1.20 11.27 -20.25
CA ASP A 624 0.79 10.04 -19.57
C ASP A 624 1.31 8.79 -20.32
N ALA A 625 1.29 8.79 -21.65
CA ALA A 625 1.82 7.71 -22.50
C ALA A 625 2.66 8.27 -23.68
N PRO A 626 3.92 8.68 -23.43
CA PRO A 626 4.77 9.30 -24.44
C PRO A 626 5.27 8.27 -25.45
N PHE A 627 5.54 8.72 -26.68
CA PHE A 627 6.38 7.97 -27.61
C PHE A 627 7.84 8.34 -27.37
N THR A 628 8.65 7.33 -27.05
CA THR A 628 10.08 7.49 -26.75
C THR A 628 10.89 6.45 -27.50
N ASN A 629 12.09 6.82 -27.92
CA ASN A 629 13.01 5.89 -28.58
C ASN A 629 14.48 6.09 -28.17
N LEU A 630 14.76 6.85 -27.10
CA LEU A 630 16.11 7.18 -26.65
C LEU A 630 16.58 6.23 -25.54
N PHE A 631 17.67 5.52 -25.82
CA PHE A 631 18.27 4.50 -24.95
C PHE A 631 19.78 4.71 -24.83
N ASP A 632 20.42 4.04 -23.88
CA ASP A 632 21.87 3.87 -23.86
C ASP A 632 22.30 2.47 -24.30
N GLY A 633 23.60 2.25 -24.45
CA GLY A 633 24.21 0.97 -24.80
C GLY A 633 24.02 -0.18 -23.80
N ALA A 634 23.30 0.03 -22.69
CA ALA A 634 22.82 -1.05 -21.81
C ALA A 634 21.33 -1.37 -22.05
N ASP A 635 20.76 -0.87 -23.15
CA ASP A 635 19.35 -0.95 -23.52
C ASP A 635 18.42 -0.39 -22.43
N LEU A 636 18.86 0.67 -21.72
CA LEU A 636 18.05 1.37 -20.75
C LEU A 636 17.46 2.66 -21.33
N PRO A 637 16.15 2.89 -21.19
CA PRO A 637 15.51 4.10 -21.67
C PRO A 637 15.93 5.31 -20.82
N ALA A 638 15.99 6.48 -21.46
CA ALA A 638 16.15 7.74 -20.75
C ALA A 638 14.92 8.06 -19.87
N ALA A 639 15.15 8.57 -18.66
CA ALA A 639 14.08 8.98 -17.76
C ALA A 639 13.38 10.27 -18.22
N ALA A 640 12.06 10.38 -18.00
CA ALA A 640 11.30 11.61 -18.23
C ALA A 640 11.81 12.76 -17.35
N PHE A 641 11.75 14.00 -17.87
CA PHE A 641 12.14 15.19 -17.12
C PHE A 641 11.51 16.48 -17.64
N GLU A 642 11.51 17.50 -16.79
CA GLU A 642 11.44 18.93 -17.12
C GLU A 642 12.67 19.64 -16.53
N ARG A 643 13.41 20.40 -17.34
CA ARG A 643 14.60 21.15 -16.88
C ARG A 643 14.62 22.55 -17.45
N GLY A 644 14.99 23.52 -16.61
CA GLY A 644 15.29 24.88 -17.05
C GLY A 644 16.50 24.90 -17.97
N VAL A 645 16.50 25.85 -18.91
CA VAL A 645 17.64 26.14 -19.78
C VAL A 645 18.57 27.11 -19.07
N GLU A 646 19.81 26.68 -18.85
CA GLU A 646 20.90 27.45 -18.25
C GLU A 646 21.55 28.42 -19.24
#